data_AF-A0A0B4BT83-F1
#
_entry.id   AF-A0A0B4BT83-F1
#
_cell.length_a   1.000
_cell.length_b   1.000
_cell.length_c   1.000
_cell.angle_alpha   90.00
_cell.angle_beta   90.00
_cell.angle_gamma   90.00
#
_symmetry.space_group_name_H-M   'P 1'
#
loop_
_entity.id
_entity.type
_entity.pdbx_description
1 polymer ?
#
loop_
_entity_poly.entity_id
_entity_poly.type
_entity_poly.pdbx_seq_one_letter_code
_entity_poly.pdbx_strand_id
1 'polypeptide(L)'
;MTRLLLRYIDFVLAWRLWVLIGILAVSFAASAGMSRLTMASDYRVFFGADNPDLKRWDDFQATFSKNDNVFFILQYPEGEAFDRQMAVVIEDLTERAWALPNATRVDSLSNFQRTWVDGDFLEVEDLVLGAGDLSAEDLRERSDFAVGEPALYRALLSEDLRTNGINVSIELQGDADAEGRRTAIEAHAMADELRSKYPDLKIALTGSMIMNYGFVQSGEADATSLIPGMYGLMLVLTLVMLRSVSGMIATLITIILSTTVALGIAGLLGMRLAPVTIIAPNIILTLAVADCIHIISSVQKHLRAGMEKQAAIKEALRKNFTAVFVTSATTAAGFLALNYSDAPPFQWLGNITAFGVLAAWILAITFVPAFLSYMPLKPAAAPRESRMQQAMAALADFTIRRSRAILVAGSLGAAALIGLALTNSLDDRFSRYFDESLTVRQDIDFAAENLRGQDIFEYEIRAEGPGGISDPQYLATLDAFALWLREQPEVDQVTAFTDVIKRLNRDMNGGDQGFYAVPQDAKLAAQYLLLYELSLPFGLDLNNQINIDKSATRLSVVITDINLEGQNAFHARVADWVETNSPDGMIEPPTGISLIFASLTLRNIVEMITGNVIAVVTISLMMMVTLRSFGIGMISIITNAVPAMITFGLWAVFVGHIGMAAAVIGAASLGIVVDDSVHFLTKYLRGRREKALNREDAIRYAFAEVGDAIVFTSIIVGAGFALIAFSTFQVNAQLGLLTAITVAVAMV
;
A
#
# COMPACT_ATOMS: atom_id res chain seq x y z
N MET A 1 19.74 33.42 -20.33
CA MET A 1 20.01 32.00 -20.05
C MET A 1 21.35 31.52 -20.62
N THR A 2 21.58 31.56 -21.93
CA THR A 2 22.76 30.93 -22.57
C THR A 2 24.13 31.45 -22.11
N ARG A 3 24.31 32.77 -21.86
CA ARG A 3 25.58 33.32 -21.34
C ARG A 3 25.89 32.91 -19.90
N LEU A 4 24.87 32.86 -19.03
CA LEU A 4 25.00 32.43 -17.64
C LEU A 4 25.33 30.93 -17.56
N LEU A 5 24.64 30.12 -18.35
CA LEU A 5 24.92 28.68 -18.46
C LEU A 5 26.36 28.41 -18.90
N LEU A 6 26.87 29.12 -19.91
CA LEU A 6 28.25 28.93 -20.35
C LEU A 6 29.26 29.33 -19.27
N ARG A 7 29.03 30.44 -18.55
CA ARG A 7 29.87 30.85 -17.40
C ARG A 7 29.85 29.80 -16.28
N TYR A 8 28.68 29.22 -16.01
CA TYR A 8 28.54 28.16 -15.02
C TYR A 8 29.31 26.90 -15.42
N ILE A 9 29.20 26.45 -16.68
CA ILE A 9 29.95 25.30 -17.18
C ILE A 9 31.46 25.56 -17.09
N ASP A 10 31.90 26.77 -17.47
CA ASP A 10 33.31 27.16 -17.37
C ASP A 10 33.80 27.16 -15.92
N PHE A 11 32.98 27.60 -14.97
CA PHE A 11 33.27 27.50 -13.54
C PHE A 11 33.41 26.05 -13.08
N VAL A 12 32.46 25.18 -13.45
CA VAL A 12 32.49 23.74 -13.08
C VAL A 12 33.75 23.07 -13.62
N LEU A 13 34.15 23.37 -14.86
CA LEU A 13 35.34 22.78 -15.47
C LEU A 13 36.65 23.36 -14.90
N ALA A 14 36.69 24.66 -14.59
CA ALA A 14 37.86 25.31 -13.99
C ALA A 14 38.13 24.83 -12.55
N TRP A 15 37.07 24.66 -11.75
CA TRP A 15 37.15 24.30 -10.33
C TRP A 15 36.78 22.83 -10.05
N ARG A 16 36.79 21.98 -11.09
CA ARG A 16 36.31 20.59 -11.08
C ARG A 16 36.73 19.75 -9.86
N LEU A 17 37.95 19.88 -9.33
CA LEU A 17 38.37 19.14 -8.14
C LEU A 17 37.58 19.57 -6.89
N TRP A 18 37.48 20.89 -6.67
CA TRP A 18 36.75 21.45 -5.55
C TRP A 18 35.23 21.24 -5.67
N VAL A 19 34.71 21.24 -6.90
CA VAL A 19 33.32 20.85 -7.17
C VAL A 19 33.06 19.40 -6.76
N LEU A 20 33.92 18.46 -7.14
CA LEU A 20 33.78 17.06 -6.74
C LEU A 20 33.84 16.88 -5.21
N ILE A 21 34.80 17.52 -4.55
CA ILE A 21 34.93 17.48 -3.09
C ILE A 21 33.69 18.10 -2.43
N GLY A 22 33.22 19.26 -2.92
CA GLY A 22 32.05 19.94 -2.39
C GLY A 22 30.78 19.10 -2.52
N ILE A 23 30.58 18.44 -3.66
CA ILE A 23 29.43 17.54 -3.88
C ILE A 23 29.48 16.37 -2.90
N LEU A 24 30.63 15.70 -2.76
CA LEU A 24 30.78 14.60 -1.82
C LEU A 24 30.54 15.04 -0.38
N ALA A 25 31.04 16.22 0.00
CA ALA A 25 30.82 16.79 1.33
C ALA A 25 29.34 17.10 1.60
N VAL A 26 28.64 17.71 0.64
CA VAL A 26 27.21 18.02 0.76
C VAL A 26 26.37 16.74 0.82
N SER A 27 26.66 15.76 -0.04
CA SER A 27 25.97 14.46 -0.01
C SER A 27 26.22 13.71 1.29
N PHE A 28 27.45 13.74 1.82
CA PHE A 28 27.78 13.15 3.11
C PHE A 28 27.07 13.88 4.27
N ALA A 29 27.02 15.21 4.24
CA ALA A 29 26.27 15.98 5.23
C ALA A 29 24.76 15.67 5.20
N ALA A 30 24.18 15.56 4.00
CA ALA A 30 22.78 15.14 3.85
C ALA A 30 22.54 13.72 4.40
N SER A 31 23.51 12.81 4.22
CA SER A 31 23.43 11.42 4.69
C SER A 31 23.21 11.32 6.22
N ALA A 32 23.60 12.33 7.00
CA ALA A 32 23.37 12.37 8.45
C ALA A 32 21.88 12.31 8.82
N GLY A 33 20.98 12.76 7.92
CA GLY A 33 19.54 12.63 8.13
C GLY A 33 19.04 11.20 8.06
N MET A 34 19.73 10.29 7.37
CA MET A 34 19.29 8.90 7.22
C MET A 34 19.26 8.15 8.56
N SER A 35 20.06 8.55 9.55
CA SER A 35 20.02 7.94 10.89
C SER A 35 18.73 8.26 11.66
N ARG A 36 17.89 9.16 11.14
CA ARG A 36 16.58 9.51 11.70
C ARG A 36 15.42 8.82 10.97
N LEU A 37 15.70 8.05 9.92
CA LEU A 37 14.68 7.28 9.24
C LEU A 37 14.23 6.11 10.12
N THR A 38 12.93 6.06 10.37
CA THR A 38 12.28 4.95 11.09
C THR A 38 11.44 4.15 10.10
N MET A 39 11.37 2.84 10.28
CA MET A 39 10.38 2.02 9.57
C MET A 39 9.00 2.21 10.21
N ALA A 40 7.97 2.21 9.38
CA ALA A 40 6.57 2.15 9.79
C ALA A 40 6.01 0.79 9.32
N SER A 41 5.54 0.03 10.28
CA SER A 41 4.90 -1.28 10.10
C SER A 41 3.42 -1.25 10.49
N ASP A 42 3.01 -0.29 11.31
CA ASP A 42 1.63 -0.08 11.69
C ASP A 42 0.79 0.48 10.52
N TYR A 43 -0.34 -0.16 10.22
CA TYR A 43 -1.33 0.29 9.25
C TYR A 43 -1.80 1.74 9.50
N ARG A 44 -1.76 2.23 10.75
CA ARG A 44 -2.13 3.61 11.11
C ARG A 44 -1.33 4.67 10.34
N VAL A 45 -0.15 4.32 9.83
CA VAL A 45 0.68 5.22 9.02
C VAL A 45 -0.03 5.71 7.75
N PHE A 46 -1.02 4.97 7.26
CA PHE A 46 -1.81 5.33 6.06
C PHE A 46 -2.83 6.44 6.31
N PHE A 47 -3.00 6.91 7.54
CA PHE A 47 -3.98 7.92 7.90
C PHE A 47 -3.29 9.19 8.39
N GLY A 48 -3.78 10.35 7.93
CA GLY A 48 -3.38 11.64 8.50
C GLY A 48 -3.79 11.77 9.97
N ALA A 49 -3.07 12.60 10.73
CA ALA A 49 -3.33 12.80 12.17
C ALA A 49 -4.74 13.32 12.49
N ASP A 50 -5.35 14.06 11.56
CA ASP A 50 -6.69 14.63 11.70
C ASP A 50 -7.77 13.77 11.01
N ASN A 51 -7.47 12.53 10.62
CA ASN A 51 -8.42 11.68 9.91
C ASN A 51 -9.61 11.33 10.84
N PRO A 52 -10.87 11.68 10.46
CA PRO A 52 -12.02 11.51 11.34
C PRO A 52 -12.39 10.04 11.57
N ASP A 53 -12.11 9.16 10.61
CA ASP A 53 -12.44 7.74 10.74
C ASP A 53 -11.44 7.03 11.65
N LEU A 54 -10.15 7.35 11.53
CA LEU A 54 -9.14 6.86 12.48
C LEU A 54 -9.44 7.37 13.89
N LYS A 55 -9.84 8.64 14.05
CA LYS A 55 -10.22 9.17 15.36
C LYS A 55 -11.42 8.42 15.96
N ARG A 56 -12.45 8.16 15.16
CA ARG A 56 -13.62 7.36 15.61
C ARG A 56 -13.21 5.95 16.03
N TRP A 57 -12.30 5.32 15.28
CA TRP A 57 -11.72 4.03 15.64
C TRP A 57 -10.94 4.09 16.96
N ASP A 58 -10.14 5.14 17.18
CA ASP A 58 -9.37 5.33 18.40
C ASP A 58 -10.27 5.59 19.61
N ASP A 59 -11.29 6.45 19.47
CA ASP A 59 -12.28 6.74 20.52
C ASP A 59 -13.07 5.46 20.90
N PHE A 60 -13.41 4.64 19.90
CA PHE A 60 -14.04 3.34 20.11
C PHE A 60 -13.15 2.37 20.89
N GLN A 61 -11.88 2.22 20.47
CA GLN A 61 -10.91 1.36 21.16
C GLN A 61 -10.58 1.83 22.58
N ALA A 62 -10.61 3.15 22.82
CA ALA A 62 -10.46 3.71 24.15
C ALA A 62 -11.64 3.38 25.08
N THR A 63 -12.81 3.05 24.51
CA THR A 63 -14.04 2.76 25.27
C THR A 63 -14.20 1.27 25.60
N PHE A 64 -13.89 0.36 24.66
CA PHE A 64 -14.20 -1.08 24.76
C PHE A 64 -12.98 -2.01 24.62
N SER A 65 -11.76 -1.56 24.94
CA SER A 65 -10.48 -2.26 24.71
C SER A 65 -9.95 -2.25 23.26
N LYS A 66 -8.62 -2.31 23.13
CA LYS A 66 -7.94 -2.34 21.83
C LYS A 66 -8.19 -3.65 21.10
N ASN A 67 -8.29 -3.57 19.77
CA ASN A 67 -8.49 -4.71 18.87
C ASN A 67 -7.20 -5.19 18.19
N ASP A 68 -6.04 -4.72 18.64
CA ASP A 68 -4.79 -5.24 18.15
C ASP A 68 -4.64 -6.70 18.58
N ASN A 69 -4.31 -7.60 17.64
CA ASN A 69 -4.36 -9.02 17.93
C ASN A 69 -3.37 -9.89 17.14
N VAL A 70 -3.18 -11.09 17.67
CA VAL A 70 -2.68 -12.27 16.94
C VAL A 70 -3.81 -13.30 16.95
N PHE A 71 -4.14 -13.86 15.78
CA PHE A 71 -5.18 -14.86 15.67
C PHE A 71 -4.59 -16.16 15.12
N PHE A 72 -4.60 -17.22 15.92
CA PHE A 72 -4.15 -18.54 15.52
C PHE A 72 -5.31 -19.36 14.98
N ILE A 73 -5.04 -20.13 13.92
CA ILE A 73 -6.02 -20.98 13.27
C ILE A 73 -5.46 -22.39 13.18
N LEU A 74 -6.23 -23.35 13.69
CA LEU A 74 -5.82 -24.73 13.87
C LEU A 74 -6.77 -25.66 13.12
N GLN A 75 -6.22 -26.59 12.34
CA GLN A 75 -7.00 -27.61 11.64
C GLN A 75 -6.19 -28.89 11.45
N TYR A 76 -6.79 -30.05 11.74
CA TYR A 76 -6.27 -31.34 11.31
C TYR A 76 -6.91 -31.77 9.98
N PRO A 77 -6.14 -32.33 9.02
CA PRO A 77 -6.66 -32.72 7.71
C PRO A 77 -7.84 -33.71 7.71
N GLU A 78 -7.98 -34.54 8.74
CA GLU A 78 -9.09 -35.50 8.93
C GLU A 78 -9.70 -35.43 10.35
N GLY A 79 -9.38 -34.39 11.15
CA GLY A 79 -9.85 -34.25 12.53
C GLY A 79 -11.12 -33.41 12.67
N GLU A 80 -11.79 -33.60 13.80
CA GLU A 80 -12.90 -32.76 14.26
C GLU A 80 -12.36 -31.70 15.23
N ALA A 81 -12.99 -30.53 15.25
CA ALA A 81 -12.56 -29.38 16.04
C ALA A 81 -12.57 -29.63 17.56
N PHE A 82 -13.38 -30.58 18.03
CA PHE A 82 -13.54 -30.96 19.44
C PHE A 82 -12.99 -32.36 19.77
N ASP A 83 -12.18 -32.95 18.89
CA ASP A 83 -11.51 -34.19 19.23
C ASP A 83 -10.50 -34.00 20.39
N ARG A 84 -10.16 -35.08 21.10
CA ARG A 84 -9.27 -35.00 22.27
C ARG A 84 -7.90 -34.41 21.91
N GLN A 85 -7.38 -34.74 20.73
CA GLN A 85 -6.06 -34.29 20.32
C GLN A 85 -6.05 -32.78 20.08
N MET A 86 -7.05 -32.25 19.39
CA MET A 86 -7.28 -30.84 19.16
C MET A 86 -7.55 -30.08 20.46
N ALA A 87 -8.40 -30.64 21.35
CA ALA A 87 -8.69 -30.04 22.65
C ALA A 87 -7.41 -29.85 23.50
N VAL A 88 -6.52 -30.84 23.53
CA VAL A 88 -5.20 -30.73 24.21
C VAL A 88 -4.31 -29.67 23.57
N VAL A 89 -4.33 -29.56 22.24
CA VAL A 89 -3.55 -28.53 21.52
C VAL A 89 -4.08 -27.14 21.83
N ILE A 90 -5.40 -26.95 21.81
CA ILE A 90 -6.05 -25.66 22.11
C ILE A 90 -5.71 -25.24 23.53
N GLU A 91 -5.85 -26.13 24.51
CA GLU A 91 -5.49 -25.85 25.91
C GLU A 91 -4.01 -25.44 26.06
N ASP A 92 -3.06 -26.20 25.48
CA ASP A 92 -1.62 -25.89 25.50
C ASP A 92 -1.31 -24.55 24.82
N LEU A 93 -1.93 -24.25 23.67
CA LEU A 93 -1.74 -22.98 22.98
C LEU A 93 -2.36 -21.81 23.74
N THR A 94 -3.55 -21.98 24.33
CA THR A 94 -4.22 -20.95 25.14
C THR A 94 -3.35 -20.54 26.33
N GLU A 95 -2.78 -21.51 27.07
CA GLU A 95 -1.88 -21.22 28.19
C GLU A 95 -0.62 -20.46 27.74
N ARG A 96 -0.01 -20.88 26.63
CA ARG A 96 1.19 -20.25 26.07
C ARG A 96 0.91 -18.85 25.52
N ALA A 97 -0.25 -18.64 24.91
CA ALA A 97 -0.63 -17.40 24.27
C ALA A 97 -0.67 -16.22 25.27
N TRP A 98 -0.99 -16.48 26.54
CA TRP A 98 -0.90 -15.47 27.61
C TRP A 98 0.52 -14.94 27.86
N ALA A 99 1.56 -15.70 27.46
CA ALA A 99 2.95 -15.28 27.59
C ALA A 99 3.43 -14.40 26.43
N LEU A 100 2.60 -14.19 25.40
CA LEU A 100 2.96 -13.28 24.30
C LEU A 100 3.15 -11.86 24.83
N PRO A 101 4.12 -11.10 24.27
CA PRO A 101 4.39 -9.75 24.74
C PRO A 101 3.16 -8.86 24.58
N ASN A 102 2.81 -8.18 25.66
CA ASN A 102 1.67 -7.27 25.73
C ASN A 102 0.30 -7.95 25.55
N ALA A 103 0.21 -9.28 25.72
CA ALA A 103 -1.07 -9.97 25.76
C ALA A 103 -1.90 -9.51 26.96
N THR A 104 -3.14 -9.11 26.70
CA THR A 104 -4.10 -8.67 27.72
C THR A 104 -5.28 -9.63 27.84
N ARG A 105 -5.55 -10.40 26.78
CA ARG A 105 -6.65 -11.36 26.73
C ARG A 105 -6.35 -12.48 25.73
N VAL A 106 -6.78 -13.70 26.04
CA VAL A 106 -6.81 -14.83 25.12
C VAL A 106 -8.23 -15.38 25.07
N ASP A 107 -8.87 -15.39 23.90
CA ASP A 107 -10.16 -16.01 23.66
C ASP A 107 -9.97 -17.32 22.91
N SER A 108 -10.43 -18.43 23.49
CA SER A 108 -10.35 -19.77 22.91
C SER A 108 -11.54 -20.61 23.34
N LEU A 109 -11.72 -21.76 22.68
CA LEU A 109 -12.70 -22.76 23.14
C LEU A 109 -12.34 -23.38 24.49
N SER A 110 -11.07 -23.35 24.91
CA SER A 110 -10.67 -23.96 26.18
C SER A 110 -11.13 -23.11 27.37
N ASN A 111 -10.80 -21.83 27.38
CA ASN A 111 -11.08 -20.93 28.49
C ASN A 111 -12.39 -20.14 28.35
N PHE A 112 -13.27 -20.52 27.42
CA PHE A 112 -14.59 -19.91 27.34
C PHE A 112 -15.41 -20.27 28.58
N GLN A 113 -16.06 -19.30 29.20
CA GLN A 113 -16.75 -19.52 30.48
C GLN A 113 -18.12 -20.14 30.26
N ARG A 114 -18.26 -21.41 30.64
CA ARG A 114 -19.53 -22.13 30.68
C ARG A 114 -20.21 -21.88 32.02
N THR A 115 -21.51 -21.57 31.96
CA THR A 115 -22.32 -21.24 33.14
C THR A 115 -23.47 -22.22 33.34
N TRP A 116 -23.75 -22.60 34.58
CA TRP A 116 -24.96 -23.33 34.97
C TRP A 116 -25.27 -23.07 36.45
N VAL A 117 -26.46 -23.47 36.89
CA VAL A 117 -26.87 -23.32 38.29
C VAL A 117 -26.86 -24.66 39.01
N ASP A 118 -26.22 -24.71 40.17
CA ASP A 118 -26.34 -25.79 41.15
C ASP A 118 -26.94 -25.24 42.46
N GLY A 119 -28.23 -25.53 42.68
CA GLY A 119 -28.98 -24.97 43.80
C GLY A 119 -29.12 -23.44 43.72
N ASP A 120 -28.47 -22.73 44.64
CA ASP A 120 -28.46 -21.26 44.72
C ASP A 120 -27.17 -20.63 44.14
N PHE A 121 -26.24 -21.44 43.62
CA PHE A 121 -24.95 -21.00 43.12
C PHE A 121 -24.91 -21.00 41.59
N LEU A 122 -24.37 -19.92 41.01
CA LEU A 122 -23.97 -19.88 39.61
C LEU A 122 -22.54 -20.43 39.52
N GLU A 123 -22.41 -21.60 38.92
CA GLU A 123 -21.11 -22.19 38.63
C GLU A 123 -20.59 -21.66 37.30
N VAL A 124 -19.30 -21.32 37.28
CA VAL A 124 -18.59 -20.81 36.11
C VAL A 124 -17.31 -21.60 35.97
N GLU A 125 -17.16 -22.33 34.86
CA GLU A 125 -15.96 -23.13 34.58
C GLU A 125 -15.44 -22.89 33.15
N ASP A 126 -14.17 -23.20 32.94
CA ASP A 126 -13.57 -23.25 31.62
C ASP A 126 -14.22 -24.37 30.78
N LEU A 127 -14.66 -24.04 29.56
CA LEU A 127 -15.35 -24.96 28.67
C LEU A 127 -14.52 -26.23 28.43
N VAL A 128 -13.20 -26.14 28.31
CA VAL A 128 -12.29 -27.29 28.27
C VAL A 128 -11.11 -27.07 29.21
N LEU A 129 -11.08 -27.85 30.30
CA LEU A 129 -9.98 -27.94 31.25
C LEU A 129 -9.59 -29.42 31.45
N GLY A 130 -8.29 -29.71 31.45
CA GLY A 130 -7.77 -31.07 31.55
C GLY A 130 -8.17 -31.93 30.34
N ALA A 131 -8.02 -31.39 29.11
CA ALA A 131 -8.55 -32.00 27.90
C ALA A 131 -8.14 -33.47 27.69
N GLY A 132 -6.95 -33.85 28.17
CA GLY A 132 -6.44 -35.22 28.10
C GLY A 132 -7.25 -36.24 28.91
N ASP A 133 -7.91 -35.80 29.98
CA ASP A 133 -8.65 -36.65 30.92
C ASP A 133 -10.16 -36.73 30.59
N LEU A 134 -10.67 -35.81 29.77
CA LEU A 134 -12.09 -35.78 29.37
C LEU A 134 -12.47 -36.98 28.50
N SER A 135 -13.64 -37.55 28.75
CA SER A 135 -14.19 -38.63 27.92
C SER A 135 -14.66 -38.11 26.55
N ALA A 136 -14.91 -39.02 25.61
CA ALA A 136 -15.46 -38.65 24.31
C ALA A 136 -16.94 -38.19 24.38
N GLU A 137 -17.62 -38.44 25.51
CA GLU A 137 -18.97 -37.94 25.77
C GLU A 137 -18.89 -36.51 26.32
N ASP A 138 -17.98 -36.28 27.28
CA ASP A 138 -17.65 -34.96 27.83
C ASP A 138 -17.27 -33.94 26.77
N LEU A 139 -16.46 -34.34 25.78
CA LEU A 139 -16.06 -33.48 24.67
C LEU A 139 -17.21 -33.20 23.69
N ARG A 140 -18.11 -34.16 23.49
CA ARG A 140 -19.29 -33.96 22.64
C ARG A 140 -20.28 -32.99 23.27
N GLU A 141 -20.53 -33.09 24.57
CA GLU A 141 -21.39 -32.13 25.29
C GLU A 141 -20.84 -30.70 25.19
N ARG A 142 -19.52 -30.55 25.34
CA ARG A 142 -18.84 -29.25 25.19
C ARG A 142 -18.89 -28.71 23.77
N SER A 143 -18.77 -29.59 22.78
CA SER A 143 -18.96 -29.22 21.37
C SER A 143 -20.38 -28.73 21.10
N ASP A 144 -21.40 -29.45 21.59
CA ASP A 144 -22.81 -29.06 21.43
C ASP A 144 -23.10 -27.71 22.10
N PHE A 145 -22.50 -27.45 23.27
CA PHE A 145 -22.54 -26.15 23.92
C PHE A 145 -21.90 -25.07 23.03
N ALA A 146 -20.68 -25.31 22.52
CA ALA A 146 -19.96 -24.34 21.69
C ALA A 146 -20.71 -23.96 20.41
N VAL A 147 -21.41 -24.90 19.78
CA VAL A 147 -22.26 -24.65 18.60
C VAL A 147 -23.45 -23.76 18.93
N GLY A 148 -23.95 -23.82 20.17
CA GLY A 148 -25.03 -22.97 20.66
C GLY A 148 -24.61 -21.55 21.04
N GLU A 149 -23.31 -21.26 21.11
CA GLU A 149 -22.78 -19.98 21.60
C GLU A 149 -22.29 -19.09 20.43
N PRO A 150 -22.96 -17.96 20.12
CA PRO A 150 -22.57 -17.09 19.01
C PRO A 150 -21.15 -16.54 19.10
N ALA A 151 -20.61 -16.38 20.31
CA ALA A 151 -19.22 -15.93 20.53
C ALA A 151 -18.17 -16.99 20.18
N LEU A 152 -18.58 -18.24 19.98
CA LEU A 152 -17.71 -19.36 19.60
C LEU A 152 -18.02 -19.82 18.18
N TYR A 153 -19.28 -20.17 17.89
CA TYR A 153 -19.70 -20.67 16.59
C TYR A 153 -19.58 -19.61 15.50
N ARG A 154 -18.89 -19.94 14.40
CA ARG A 154 -18.49 -19.04 13.30
C ARG A 154 -17.59 -17.87 13.69
N ALA A 155 -17.08 -17.84 14.93
CA ALA A 155 -16.11 -16.85 15.40
C ALA A 155 -14.75 -17.50 15.71
N LEU A 156 -14.76 -18.54 16.54
CA LEU A 156 -13.60 -19.35 16.93
C LEU A 156 -13.76 -20.82 16.54
N LEU A 157 -14.93 -21.22 16.02
CA LEU A 157 -15.24 -22.58 15.59
C LEU A 157 -15.92 -22.53 14.23
N SER A 158 -15.37 -23.21 13.23
CA SER A 158 -15.95 -23.24 11.88
C SER A 158 -17.30 -23.96 11.82
N GLU A 159 -18.12 -23.62 10.83
CA GLU A 159 -19.44 -24.24 10.60
C GLU A 159 -19.37 -25.75 10.37
N ASP A 160 -18.29 -26.23 9.74
CA ASP A 160 -18.07 -27.66 9.53
C ASP A 160 -17.47 -28.38 10.76
N LEU A 161 -17.22 -27.65 11.85
CA LEU A 161 -16.62 -28.15 13.09
C LEU A 161 -15.26 -28.80 12.87
N ARG A 162 -14.41 -28.23 12.01
CA ARG A 162 -13.06 -28.75 11.71
C ARG A 162 -11.94 -27.80 12.08
N THR A 163 -12.25 -26.51 12.18
CA THR A 163 -11.26 -25.44 12.32
C THR A 163 -11.53 -24.66 13.60
N ASN A 164 -10.46 -24.42 14.36
CA ASN A 164 -10.50 -23.66 15.59
C ASN A 164 -9.67 -22.38 15.49
N GLY A 165 -10.21 -21.30 16.05
CA GLY A 165 -9.56 -20.02 16.21
C GLY A 165 -9.14 -19.80 17.66
N ILE A 166 -8.02 -19.13 17.87
CA ILE A 166 -7.61 -18.58 19.16
C ILE A 166 -7.19 -17.13 18.93
N ASN A 167 -7.93 -16.20 19.54
CA ASN A 167 -7.65 -14.78 19.44
C ASN A 167 -6.84 -14.32 20.66
N VAL A 168 -5.74 -13.62 20.43
CA VAL A 168 -4.92 -13.02 21.47
C VAL A 168 -4.95 -11.51 21.30
N SER A 169 -5.60 -10.81 22.21
CA SER A 169 -5.62 -9.35 22.21
C SER A 169 -4.31 -8.80 22.81
N ILE A 170 -3.76 -7.81 22.12
CA ILE A 170 -2.45 -7.21 22.38
C ILE A 170 -2.66 -5.71 22.65
N GLU A 171 -2.07 -5.20 23.72
CA GLU A 171 -2.09 -3.76 24.02
C GLU A 171 -0.69 -3.18 24.05
N LEU A 172 -0.30 -2.53 22.95
CA LEU A 172 1.01 -1.87 22.83
C LEU A 172 1.06 -0.61 23.72
N GLN A 173 2.16 -0.46 24.47
CA GLN A 173 2.34 0.61 25.47
C GLN A 173 3.50 1.57 25.13
N GLY A 174 4.42 1.16 24.24
CA GLY A 174 5.60 1.94 23.88
C GLY A 174 5.73 2.14 22.38
N ASP A 175 6.87 1.70 21.82
CA ASP A 175 7.12 1.77 20.37
C ASP A 175 6.29 0.68 19.67
N ALA A 176 5.14 1.09 19.14
CA ALA A 176 4.17 0.18 18.53
C ALA A 176 4.78 -0.68 17.40
N ASP A 177 5.71 -0.13 16.62
CA ASP A 177 6.34 -0.86 15.53
C ASP A 177 7.32 -1.92 16.03
N ALA A 178 8.14 -1.58 17.02
CA ALA A 178 9.09 -2.52 17.60
C ALA A 178 8.40 -3.61 18.44
N GLU A 179 7.42 -3.21 19.25
CA GLU A 179 6.65 -4.13 20.09
C GLU A 179 5.78 -5.06 19.25
N GLY A 180 5.04 -4.53 18.28
CA GLY A 180 4.20 -5.33 17.38
C GLY A 180 5.02 -6.33 16.56
N ARG A 181 6.19 -5.91 16.03
CA ARG A 181 7.13 -6.82 15.36
C ARG A 181 7.58 -7.94 16.29
N ARG A 182 7.95 -7.63 17.53
CA ARG A 182 8.39 -8.63 18.51
C ARG A 182 7.26 -9.63 18.79
N THR A 183 6.05 -9.16 19.05
CA THR A 183 4.89 -10.02 19.30
C THR A 183 4.61 -10.95 18.11
N ALA A 184 4.68 -10.46 16.87
CA ALA A 184 4.51 -11.30 15.69
C ALA A 184 5.61 -12.37 15.54
N ILE A 185 6.88 -12.01 15.80
CA ILE A 185 8.00 -12.97 15.76
C ILE A 185 7.80 -14.07 16.81
N GLU A 186 7.42 -13.71 18.03
CA GLU A 186 7.20 -14.67 19.12
C GLU A 186 5.98 -15.56 18.85
N ALA A 187 4.91 -15.02 18.24
CA ALA A 187 3.77 -15.81 17.81
C ALA A 187 4.14 -16.84 16.71
N HIS A 188 4.95 -16.44 15.72
CA HIS A 188 5.46 -17.37 14.71
C HIS A 188 6.35 -18.44 15.32
N ALA A 189 7.24 -18.08 16.26
CA ALA A 189 8.07 -19.05 16.97
C ALA A 189 7.23 -20.06 17.76
N MET A 190 6.18 -19.60 18.43
CA MET A 190 5.23 -20.46 19.13
C MET A 190 4.51 -21.43 18.18
N ALA A 191 4.08 -20.95 17.01
CA ALA A 191 3.48 -21.80 15.98
C ALA A 191 4.47 -22.84 15.44
N ASP A 192 5.73 -22.49 15.25
CA ASP A 192 6.78 -23.41 14.77
C ASP A 192 7.11 -24.50 15.80
N GLU A 193 7.11 -24.17 17.10
CA GLU A 193 7.23 -25.15 18.18
C GLU A 193 6.06 -26.14 18.16
N LEU A 194 4.83 -25.65 17.99
CA LEU A 194 3.64 -26.50 17.91
C LEU A 194 3.64 -27.38 16.66
N ARG A 195 4.02 -26.85 15.49
CA ARG A 195 4.21 -27.64 14.26
C ARG A 195 5.23 -28.76 14.45
N SER A 196 6.28 -28.52 15.25
CA SER A 196 7.29 -29.53 15.57
C SER A 196 6.76 -30.62 16.52
N LYS A 197 5.88 -30.24 17.47
CA LYS A 197 5.24 -31.16 18.42
C LYS A 197 4.09 -31.95 17.79
N TYR A 198 3.37 -31.36 16.85
CA TYR A 198 2.19 -31.91 16.18
C TYR A 198 2.33 -31.78 14.64
N PRO A 199 3.03 -32.70 13.97
CA PRO A 199 3.42 -32.55 12.56
C PRO A 199 2.24 -32.50 11.56
N ASP A 200 1.13 -33.14 11.89
CA ASP A 200 -0.07 -33.19 11.04
C ASP A 200 -1.02 -32.00 11.27
N LEU A 201 -0.72 -31.14 12.25
CA LEU A 201 -1.53 -29.98 12.58
C LEU A 201 -1.20 -28.83 11.64
N LYS A 202 -2.19 -28.36 10.88
CA LYS A 202 -2.08 -27.09 10.16
C LYS A 202 -2.30 -25.94 11.14
N ILE A 203 -1.32 -25.04 11.19
CA ILE A 203 -1.38 -23.80 11.98
C ILE A 203 -1.19 -22.63 11.02
N ALA A 204 -2.13 -21.69 11.02
CA ALA A 204 -2.04 -20.42 10.30
C ALA A 204 -2.18 -19.25 11.28
N LEU A 205 -1.58 -18.11 10.96
CA LEU A 205 -1.63 -16.91 11.78
C LEU A 205 -2.16 -15.71 10.99
N THR A 206 -3.07 -14.97 11.60
CA THR A 206 -3.58 -13.69 11.09
C THR A 206 -3.73 -12.68 12.24
N GLY A 207 -4.47 -11.59 12.04
CA GLY A 207 -4.62 -10.50 13.00
C GLY A 207 -3.67 -9.34 12.73
N SER A 208 -3.92 -8.19 13.38
CA SER A 208 -3.25 -6.93 13.04
C SER A 208 -1.73 -6.99 13.24
N MET A 209 -1.23 -7.70 14.25
CA MET A 209 0.21 -7.83 14.51
C MET A 209 0.91 -8.62 13.41
N ILE A 210 0.28 -9.69 12.92
CA ILE A 210 0.81 -10.54 11.84
C ILE A 210 0.76 -9.79 10.50
N MET A 211 -0.32 -9.04 10.25
CA MET A 211 -0.45 -8.16 9.07
C MET A 211 0.65 -7.08 9.04
N ASN A 212 0.87 -6.40 10.16
CA ASN A 212 1.91 -5.38 10.30
C ASN A 212 3.31 -5.98 10.07
N TYR A 213 3.53 -7.21 10.53
CA TYR A 213 4.77 -7.95 10.25
C TYR A 213 4.91 -8.34 8.77
N GLY A 214 3.80 -8.64 8.08
CA GLY A 214 3.78 -8.85 6.62
C GLY A 214 4.29 -7.66 5.81
N PHE A 215 3.97 -6.42 6.24
CA PHE A 215 4.51 -5.20 5.63
C PHE A 215 6.03 -5.10 5.76
N VAL A 216 6.55 -5.45 6.94
CA VAL A 216 7.99 -5.53 7.18
C VAL A 216 8.64 -6.56 6.27
N GLN A 217 8.09 -7.77 6.21
CA GLN A 217 8.63 -8.87 5.42
C GLN A 217 8.67 -8.50 3.93
N SER A 218 7.62 -7.84 3.43
CA SER A 218 7.57 -7.36 2.05
C SER A 218 8.63 -6.29 1.77
N GLY A 219 8.80 -5.32 2.67
CA GLY A 219 9.85 -4.31 2.55
C GLY A 219 11.25 -4.91 2.58
N GLU A 220 11.50 -5.90 3.46
CA GLU A 220 12.78 -6.60 3.54
C GLU A 220 13.05 -7.46 2.29
N ALA A 221 12.03 -8.13 1.75
CA ALA A 221 12.12 -8.87 0.50
C ALA A 221 12.49 -7.95 -0.67
N ASP A 222 11.82 -6.80 -0.81
CA ASP A 222 12.13 -5.79 -1.84
C ASP A 222 13.54 -5.24 -1.67
N ALA A 223 13.96 -4.94 -0.43
CA ALA A 223 15.27 -4.37 -0.15
C ALA A 223 16.43 -5.34 -0.41
N THR A 224 16.23 -6.64 -0.16
CA THR A 224 17.28 -7.66 -0.33
C THR A 224 17.35 -8.23 -1.75
N SER A 225 16.24 -8.24 -2.49
CA SER A 225 16.17 -8.83 -3.84
C SER A 225 16.01 -7.78 -4.95
N LEU A 226 14.93 -6.99 -4.93
CA LEU A 226 14.60 -6.06 -6.01
C LEU A 226 15.58 -4.90 -6.12
N ILE A 227 15.96 -4.28 -5.00
CA ILE A 227 16.88 -3.12 -5.04
C ILE A 227 18.23 -3.53 -5.65
N PRO A 228 18.94 -4.58 -5.17
CA PRO A 228 20.19 -5.03 -5.79
C PRO A 228 20.00 -5.47 -7.25
N GLY A 229 18.90 -6.17 -7.55
CA GLY A 229 18.53 -6.56 -8.91
C GLY A 229 18.41 -5.36 -9.85
N MET A 230 17.79 -4.28 -9.38
CA MET A 230 17.64 -3.03 -10.14
C MET A 230 18.99 -2.38 -10.42
N TYR A 231 19.86 -2.23 -9.41
CA TYR A 231 21.20 -1.67 -9.61
C TYR A 231 22.01 -2.51 -10.61
N GLY A 232 21.90 -3.85 -10.52
CA GLY A 232 22.53 -4.77 -11.48
C GLY A 232 22.00 -4.59 -12.90
N LEU A 233 20.68 -4.57 -13.07
CA LEU A 233 20.03 -4.36 -14.36
C LEU A 233 20.43 -3.01 -14.97
N MET A 234 20.35 -1.94 -14.19
CA MET A 234 20.71 -0.58 -14.61
C MET A 234 22.19 -0.46 -14.97
N LEU A 235 23.09 -1.13 -14.23
CA LEU A 235 24.51 -1.19 -14.58
C LEU A 235 24.71 -1.87 -15.93
N VAL A 236 24.07 -3.01 -16.17
CA VAL A 236 24.17 -3.74 -17.44
C VAL A 236 23.61 -2.89 -18.60
N LEU A 237 22.41 -2.34 -18.45
CA LEU A 237 21.76 -1.53 -19.48
C LEU A 237 22.58 -0.27 -19.82
N THR A 238 23.03 0.47 -18.80
CA THR A 238 23.87 1.67 -19.01
C THR A 238 25.20 1.33 -19.66
N LEU A 239 25.85 0.24 -19.27
CA LEU A 239 27.10 -0.20 -19.88
C LEU A 239 26.91 -0.60 -21.35
N VAL A 240 25.85 -1.35 -21.67
CA VAL A 240 25.54 -1.79 -23.03
C VAL A 240 25.21 -0.60 -23.94
N MET A 241 24.43 0.36 -23.44
CA MET A 241 23.99 1.53 -24.21
C MET A 241 25.10 2.57 -24.39
N LEU A 242 25.80 2.94 -23.31
CA LEU A 242 26.86 3.94 -23.37
C LEU A 242 28.19 3.37 -23.89
N ARG A 243 28.37 2.04 -23.84
CA ARG A 243 29.62 1.34 -24.19
C ARG A 243 30.84 1.97 -23.52
N SER A 244 30.67 2.42 -22.28
CA SER A 244 31.63 3.26 -21.57
C SER A 244 31.57 2.99 -20.07
N VAL A 245 32.65 2.41 -19.54
CA VAL A 245 32.80 2.17 -18.09
C VAL A 245 32.82 3.49 -17.33
N SER A 246 33.49 4.52 -17.84
CA SER A 246 33.51 5.85 -17.22
C SER A 246 32.12 6.49 -17.18
N GLY A 247 31.33 6.29 -18.24
CA GLY A 247 29.94 6.76 -18.28
C GLY A 247 29.07 6.03 -17.26
N MET A 248 29.16 4.70 -17.23
CA MET A 248 28.48 3.84 -16.26
C MET A 248 28.81 4.23 -14.81
N ILE A 249 30.09 4.42 -14.46
CA ILE A 249 30.50 4.83 -13.10
C ILE A 249 29.96 6.23 -12.78
N ALA A 250 30.01 7.18 -13.73
CA ALA A 250 29.46 8.52 -13.52
C ALA A 250 27.95 8.48 -13.22
N THR A 251 27.21 7.64 -13.95
CA THR A 251 25.79 7.42 -13.73
C THR A 251 25.56 6.79 -12.35
N LEU A 252 26.26 5.70 -12.03
CA LEU A 252 26.11 4.99 -10.75
C LEU A 252 26.37 5.89 -9.54
N ILE A 253 27.43 6.70 -9.57
CA ILE A 253 27.74 7.63 -8.49
C ILE A 253 26.65 8.71 -8.39
N THR A 254 26.19 9.24 -9.52
CA THR A 254 25.08 10.21 -9.54
C THR A 254 23.84 9.66 -8.83
N ILE A 255 23.46 8.42 -9.13
CA ILE A 255 22.32 7.74 -8.50
C ILE A 255 22.53 7.59 -6.99
N ILE A 256 23.67 7.02 -6.57
CA ILE A 256 23.93 6.76 -5.15
C ILE A 256 23.86 8.07 -4.36
N LEU A 257 24.49 9.13 -4.88
CA LEU A 257 24.49 10.44 -4.24
C LEU A 257 23.10 11.09 -4.23
N SER A 258 22.31 11.00 -5.30
CA SER A 258 20.96 11.58 -5.34
C SER A 258 20.00 10.87 -4.40
N THR A 259 20.04 9.53 -4.35
CA THR A 259 19.26 8.72 -3.40
C THR A 259 19.67 9.00 -1.96
N THR A 260 20.97 9.11 -1.68
CA THR A 260 21.47 9.44 -0.33
C THR A 260 20.96 10.82 0.12
N VAL A 261 21.00 11.81 -0.77
CA VAL A 261 20.47 13.15 -0.48
C VAL A 261 18.97 13.11 -0.24
N ALA A 262 18.20 12.38 -1.06
CA ALA A 262 16.76 12.24 -0.91
C ALA A 262 16.36 11.63 0.43
N LEU A 263 16.94 10.47 0.77
CA LEU A 263 16.69 9.77 2.04
C LEU A 263 17.19 10.58 3.24
N GLY A 264 18.32 11.26 3.09
CA GLY A 264 18.85 12.18 4.10
C GLY A 264 17.88 13.31 4.42
N ILE A 265 17.36 14.00 3.40
CA ILE A 265 16.36 15.05 3.58
C ILE A 265 15.08 14.48 4.20
N ALA A 266 14.63 13.31 3.75
CA ALA A 266 13.44 12.64 4.28
C ALA A 266 13.54 12.39 5.79
N GLY A 267 14.67 11.86 6.25
CA GLY A 267 14.91 11.64 7.68
C GLY A 267 15.03 12.95 8.48
N LEU A 268 15.55 14.04 7.89
CA LEU A 268 15.55 15.36 8.54
C LEU A 268 14.14 15.94 8.69
N LEU A 269 13.25 15.63 7.76
CA LEU A 269 11.84 16.05 7.79
C LEU A 269 10.95 15.12 8.62
N GLY A 270 11.49 14.07 9.23
CA GLY A 270 10.74 13.11 10.05
C GLY A 270 9.85 12.18 9.24
N MET A 271 10.11 11.99 7.95
CA MET A 271 9.39 11.02 7.13
C MET A 271 9.74 9.59 7.55
N ARG A 272 8.76 8.69 7.46
CA ARG A 272 8.91 7.28 7.83
C ARG A 272 8.98 6.40 6.58
N LEU A 273 9.74 5.31 6.68
CA LEU A 273 9.83 4.31 5.62
C LEU A 273 8.73 3.27 5.80
N ALA A 274 7.78 3.24 4.87
CA ALA A 274 6.70 2.26 4.78
C ALA A 274 6.95 1.39 3.52
N PRO A 275 6.24 0.26 3.34
CA PRO A 275 6.39 -0.58 2.14
C PRO A 275 6.26 0.20 0.82
N VAL A 276 5.41 1.23 0.79
CA VAL A 276 5.23 2.10 -0.39
C VAL A 276 6.43 3.04 -0.61
N THR A 277 7.10 3.53 0.44
CA THR A 277 8.19 4.51 0.30
C THR A 277 9.55 3.85 0.11
N ILE A 278 9.68 2.56 0.45
CA ILE A 278 10.94 1.81 0.32
C ILE A 278 11.41 1.68 -1.13
N ILE A 279 10.51 1.81 -2.10
CA ILE A 279 10.83 1.76 -3.54
C ILE A 279 11.29 3.11 -4.11
N ALA A 280 11.26 4.21 -3.34
CA ALA A 280 11.70 5.52 -3.82
C ALA A 280 13.14 5.51 -4.39
N PRO A 281 14.14 4.82 -3.79
CA PRO A 281 15.45 4.62 -4.39
C PRO A 281 15.42 4.04 -5.81
N ASN A 282 14.53 3.08 -6.09
CA ASN A 282 14.40 2.44 -7.40
C ASN A 282 13.85 3.41 -8.44
N ILE A 283 12.88 4.24 -8.05
CA ILE A 283 12.32 5.28 -8.92
C ILE A 283 13.39 6.33 -9.23
N ILE A 284 14.09 6.84 -8.21
CA ILE A 284 15.16 7.84 -8.38
C ILE A 284 16.27 7.29 -9.28
N LEU A 285 16.69 6.06 -9.05
CA LEU A 285 17.68 5.35 -9.87
C LEU A 285 17.28 5.36 -11.35
N THR A 286 16.04 4.93 -11.63
CA THR A 286 15.53 4.81 -12.99
C THR A 286 15.53 6.16 -13.74
N LEU A 287 15.14 7.24 -13.05
CA LEU A 287 15.04 8.58 -13.63
C LEU A 287 16.42 9.25 -13.78
N ALA A 288 17.30 9.11 -12.80
CA ALA A 288 18.66 9.67 -12.83
C ALA A 288 19.51 9.10 -13.97
N VAL A 289 19.25 7.84 -14.36
CA VAL A 289 19.92 7.19 -15.49
C VAL A 289 19.61 7.93 -16.81
N ALA A 290 18.36 8.33 -17.04
CA ALA A 290 17.94 8.99 -18.27
C ALA A 290 18.70 10.32 -18.49
N ASP A 291 18.77 11.17 -17.45
CA ASP A 291 19.50 12.44 -17.47
C ASP A 291 20.98 12.25 -17.82
N CYS A 292 21.61 11.27 -17.17
CA CYS A 292 23.02 10.94 -17.43
C CYS A 292 23.22 10.44 -18.87
N ILE A 293 22.32 9.60 -19.39
CA ILE A 293 22.41 9.06 -20.75
C ILE A 293 22.32 10.18 -21.80
N HIS A 294 21.35 11.09 -21.68
CA HIS A 294 21.22 12.21 -22.61
C HIS A 294 22.47 13.11 -22.64
N ILE A 295 23.09 13.36 -21.49
CA ILE A 295 24.32 14.16 -21.40
C ILE A 295 25.51 13.38 -21.97
N ILE A 296 25.79 12.17 -21.46
CA ILE A 296 26.98 11.38 -21.80
C ILE A 296 26.98 10.98 -23.28
N SER A 297 25.84 10.51 -23.81
CA SER A 297 25.71 10.15 -25.24
C SER A 297 25.97 11.36 -26.15
N SER A 298 25.53 12.55 -25.73
CA SER A 298 25.80 13.79 -26.44
C SER A 298 27.28 14.17 -26.41
N VAL A 299 27.98 13.99 -25.28
CA VAL A 299 29.45 14.17 -25.23
C VAL A 299 30.14 13.21 -26.19
N GLN A 300 29.77 11.91 -26.18
CA GLN A 300 30.34 10.91 -27.08
C GLN A 300 30.07 11.23 -28.56
N LYS A 301 28.91 11.80 -28.90
CA LYS A 301 28.58 12.26 -30.26
C LYS A 301 29.51 13.39 -30.73
N HIS A 302 29.79 14.38 -29.88
CA HIS A 302 30.69 15.48 -30.21
C HIS A 302 32.17 15.06 -30.27
N LEU A 303 32.60 14.14 -29.39
CA LEU A 303 33.92 13.53 -29.48
C LEU A 303 34.12 12.77 -30.80
N ARG A 304 33.08 12.03 -31.26
CA ARG A 304 33.09 11.37 -32.58
C ARG A 304 33.18 12.35 -33.74
N ALA A 305 32.63 13.56 -33.58
CA ALA A 305 32.75 14.63 -34.56
C ALA A 305 34.11 15.36 -34.54
N GLY A 306 35.07 14.87 -33.75
CA GLY A 306 36.43 15.42 -33.68
C GLY A 306 36.60 16.60 -32.72
N MET A 307 35.60 16.93 -31.90
CA MET A 307 35.72 18.00 -30.91
C MET A 307 36.64 17.59 -29.76
N GLU A 308 37.42 18.54 -29.25
CA GLU A 308 38.18 18.36 -28.01
C GLU A 308 37.24 18.07 -26.83
N LYS A 309 37.70 17.27 -25.87
CA LYS A 309 36.87 16.76 -24.76
C LYS A 309 36.17 17.85 -23.95
N GLN A 310 36.86 18.93 -23.57
CA GLN A 310 36.24 20.00 -22.80
C GLN A 310 35.19 20.75 -23.63
N ALA A 311 35.49 21.02 -24.90
CA ALA A 311 34.54 21.63 -25.84
C ALA A 311 33.32 20.72 -26.08
N ALA A 312 33.53 19.41 -26.19
CA ALA A 312 32.46 18.42 -26.35
C ALA A 312 31.53 18.38 -25.10
N ILE A 313 32.09 18.40 -23.89
CA ILE A 313 31.32 18.48 -22.64
C ILE A 313 30.51 19.78 -22.59
N LYS A 314 31.14 20.91 -22.91
CA LYS A 314 30.49 22.22 -22.89
C LYS A 314 29.33 22.32 -23.88
N GLU A 315 29.51 21.83 -25.10
CA GLU A 315 28.45 21.84 -26.10
C GLU A 315 27.33 20.83 -25.77
N ALA A 316 27.66 19.64 -25.24
CA ALA A 316 26.66 18.68 -24.78
C ALA A 316 25.76 19.26 -23.69
N LEU A 317 26.34 19.89 -22.66
CA LEU A 317 25.57 20.56 -21.60
C LEU A 317 24.74 21.70 -22.18
N ARG A 318 25.32 22.58 -23.00
CA ARG A 318 24.58 23.69 -23.63
C ARG A 318 23.38 23.19 -24.45
N LYS A 319 23.51 22.05 -25.14
CA LYS A 319 22.45 21.51 -26.02
C LYS A 319 21.33 20.79 -25.26
N ASN A 320 21.61 20.26 -24.07
CA ASN A 320 20.66 19.42 -23.33
C ASN A 320 20.18 20.05 -22.03
N PHE A 321 20.82 21.09 -21.50
CA PHE A 321 20.48 21.71 -20.22
C PHE A 321 19.00 22.06 -20.08
N THR A 322 18.41 22.73 -21.08
CA THR A 322 17.00 23.12 -21.02
C THR A 322 16.06 21.92 -21.03
N ALA A 323 16.38 20.88 -21.81
CA ALA A 323 15.56 19.68 -21.86
C ALA A 323 15.64 18.97 -20.51
N VAL A 324 16.84 18.62 -20.07
CA VAL A 324 17.12 17.91 -18.81
C VAL A 324 16.59 18.67 -17.58
N PHE A 325 16.71 20.01 -17.53
CA PHE A 325 16.10 20.78 -16.42
C PHE A 325 14.58 20.66 -16.40
N VAL A 326 13.94 20.76 -17.56
CA VAL A 326 12.48 20.77 -17.64
C VAL A 326 11.94 19.40 -17.35
N THR A 327 12.58 18.35 -17.84
CA THR A 327 12.18 16.97 -17.57
C THR A 327 12.29 16.65 -16.10
N SER A 328 13.44 16.89 -15.45
CA SER A 328 13.58 16.68 -14.01
C SER A 328 12.60 17.54 -13.19
N ALA A 329 12.34 18.79 -13.60
CA ALA A 329 11.38 19.65 -12.91
C ALA A 329 9.92 19.20 -13.10
N THR A 330 9.54 18.73 -14.30
CA THR A 330 8.19 18.19 -14.54
C THR A 330 7.99 16.85 -13.85
N THR A 331 9.03 16.02 -13.77
CA THR A 331 9.00 14.77 -13.02
C THR A 331 8.85 15.05 -11.52
N ALA A 332 9.62 16.00 -10.97
CA ALA A 332 9.42 16.43 -9.59
C ALA A 332 8.00 16.97 -9.35
N ALA A 333 7.45 17.77 -10.27
CA ALA A 333 6.07 18.26 -10.17
C ALA A 333 5.04 17.13 -10.22
N GLY A 334 5.23 16.11 -11.06
CA GLY A 334 4.36 14.93 -11.14
C GLY A 334 4.37 14.12 -9.84
N PHE A 335 5.54 13.88 -9.24
CA PHE A 335 5.64 13.21 -7.94
C PHE A 335 5.13 14.08 -6.78
N LEU A 336 5.32 15.40 -6.82
CA LEU A 336 4.78 16.30 -5.80
C LEU A 336 3.25 16.37 -5.82
N ALA A 337 2.59 16.02 -6.93
CA ALA A 337 1.14 15.90 -6.96
C ALA A 337 0.62 14.71 -6.12
N LEU A 338 1.48 13.80 -5.67
CA LEU A 338 1.10 12.80 -4.66
C LEU A 338 0.83 13.42 -3.29
N ASN A 339 1.20 14.68 -3.05
CA ASN A 339 0.81 15.41 -1.83
C ASN A 339 -0.71 15.68 -1.75
N TYR A 340 -1.46 15.44 -2.83
CA TYR A 340 -2.92 15.44 -2.79
C TYR A 340 -3.52 14.13 -2.26
N SER A 341 -2.71 13.12 -1.95
CA SER A 341 -3.20 11.83 -1.44
C SER A 341 -3.60 11.98 0.03
N ASP A 342 -4.77 11.50 0.44
CA ASP A 342 -5.17 11.41 1.86
C ASP A 342 -4.23 10.50 2.67
N ALA A 343 -3.50 9.59 1.99
CA ALA A 343 -2.60 8.63 2.62
C ALA A 343 -1.14 9.14 2.69
N PRO A 344 -0.59 9.43 3.89
CA PRO A 344 0.76 9.99 4.06
C PRO A 344 1.91 9.23 3.37
N PRO A 345 1.93 7.89 3.30
CA PRO A 345 3.01 7.16 2.63
C PRO A 345 3.19 7.54 1.15
N PHE A 346 2.10 7.86 0.44
CA PHE A 346 2.21 8.31 -0.96
C PHE A 346 2.73 9.75 -1.06
N GLN A 347 2.36 10.62 -0.12
CA GLN A 347 2.92 11.97 -0.02
C GLN A 347 4.44 11.90 0.21
N TRP A 348 4.89 11.05 1.15
CA TRP A 348 6.31 10.84 1.41
C TRP A 348 7.04 10.25 0.20
N LEU A 349 6.46 9.25 -0.48
CA LEU A 349 7.02 8.70 -1.72
C LEU A 349 7.23 9.78 -2.78
N GLY A 350 6.23 10.66 -2.96
CA GLY A 350 6.29 11.79 -3.87
C GLY A 350 7.40 12.78 -3.51
N ASN A 351 7.48 13.18 -2.25
CA ASN A 351 8.48 14.14 -1.78
C ASN A 351 9.91 13.57 -1.85
N ILE A 352 10.13 12.32 -1.39
CA ILE A 352 11.43 11.65 -1.46
C ILE A 352 11.88 11.57 -2.92
N THR A 353 11.00 11.13 -3.82
CA THR A 353 11.31 11.01 -5.24
C THR A 353 11.62 12.38 -5.86
N ALA A 354 10.84 13.42 -5.55
CA ALA A 354 11.08 14.77 -6.03
C ALA A 354 12.44 15.31 -5.58
N PHE A 355 12.82 15.13 -4.30
CA PHE A 355 14.16 15.49 -3.83
C PHE A 355 15.26 14.74 -4.55
N GLY A 356 15.08 13.43 -4.77
CA GLY A 356 16.04 12.59 -5.47
C GLY A 356 16.22 12.97 -6.93
N VAL A 357 15.14 13.24 -7.66
CA VAL A 357 15.18 13.65 -9.07
C VAL A 357 15.83 15.03 -9.22
N LEU A 358 15.51 15.99 -8.34
CA LEU A 358 16.16 17.30 -8.36
C LEU A 358 17.65 17.22 -7.98
N ALA A 359 18.01 16.37 -7.01
CA ALA A 359 19.41 16.10 -6.68
C ALA A 359 20.14 15.43 -7.85
N ALA A 360 19.51 14.46 -8.52
CA ALA A 360 20.05 13.80 -9.70
C ALA A 360 20.30 14.80 -10.83
N TRP A 361 19.37 15.73 -11.09
CA TRP A 361 19.55 16.81 -12.05
C TRP A 361 20.77 17.67 -11.73
N ILE A 362 20.88 18.14 -10.48
CA ILE A 362 22.02 18.96 -10.02
C ILE A 362 23.33 18.21 -10.26
N LEU A 363 23.39 16.93 -9.88
CA LEU A 363 24.56 16.08 -10.07
C LEU A 363 24.86 15.83 -11.55
N ALA A 364 23.84 15.62 -12.39
CA ALA A 364 24.00 15.40 -13.82
C ALA A 364 24.64 16.62 -14.53
N ILE A 365 24.35 17.84 -14.08
CA ILE A 365 24.93 19.08 -14.65
C ILE A 365 26.23 19.53 -13.95
N THR A 366 26.56 18.99 -12.77
CA THR A 366 27.76 19.37 -11.99
C THR A 366 28.79 18.24 -11.92
N PHE A 367 28.42 17.14 -11.27
CA PHE A 367 29.27 16.00 -11.01
C PHE A 367 29.69 15.31 -12.30
N VAL A 368 28.73 14.93 -13.16
CA VAL A 368 29.02 14.20 -14.40
C VAL A 368 30.05 14.93 -15.28
N PRO A 369 29.90 16.21 -15.64
CA PRO A 369 30.91 16.89 -16.46
C PRO A 369 32.26 17.07 -15.76
N ALA A 370 32.27 17.34 -14.45
CA ALA A 370 33.51 17.45 -13.68
C ALA A 370 34.27 16.11 -13.65
N PHE A 371 33.57 15.01 -13.36
CA PHE A 371 34.10 13.65 -13.33
C PHE A 371 34.60 13.19 -14.70
N LEU A 372 33.77 13.35 -15.74
CA LEU A 372 34.14 12.98 -17.11
C LEU A 372 35.34 13.78 -17.60
N SER A 373 35.57 15.00 -17.13
CA SER A 373 36.75 15.78 -17.53
C SER A 373 38.07 15.08 -17.16
N TYR A 374 38.10 14.30 -16.07
CA TYR A 374 39.27 13.50 -15.66
C TYR A 374 39.28 12.10 -16.27
N MET A 375 38.12 11.45 -16.37
CA MET A 375 38.06 10.05 -16.78
C MET A 375 38.19 9.86 -18.29
N PRO A 376 38.81 8.76 -18.76
CA PRO A 376 38.86 8.48 -20.19
C PRO A 376 37.44 8.21 -20.70
N LEU A 377 36.96 9.04 -21.62
CA LEU A 377 35.72 8.79 -22.34
C LEU A 377 36.09 8.48 -23.79
N LYS A 378 36.16 7.18 -24.11
CA LYS A 378 36.40 6.77 -25.50
C LYS A 378 35.15 7.11 -26.31
N PRO A 379 35.28 7.72 -27.50
CA PRO A 379 34.18 7.71 -28.44
C PRO A 379 33.84 6.23 -28.70
N ALA A 380 32.57 5.84 -28.54
CA ALA A 380 32.15 4.51 -28.99
C ALA A 380 32.61 4.35 -30.45
N ALA A 381 33.32 3.26 -30.77
CA ALA A 381 33.95 3.05 -32.07
C ALA A 381 32.95 3.39 -33.20
N ALA A 382 33.37 4.19 -34.19
CA ALA A 382 32.50 4.67 -35.25
C ALA A 382 31.92 3.49 -36.05
N PRO A 383 30.60 3.28 -36.08
CA PRO A 383 29.99 2.47 -37.10
C PRO A 383 29.62 3.39 -38.28
N ARG A 384 29.71 2.88 -39.53
CA ARG A 384 28.77 3.26 -40.59
C ARG A 384 27.38 3.37 -39.97
N GLU A 385 26.59 4.40 -40.30
CA GLU A 385 25.25 4.69 -39.75
C GLU A 385 24.67 3.51 -38.96
N SER A 386 24.56 3.66 -37.63
CA SER A 386 24.03 2.60 -36.78
C SER A 386 22.70 2.10 -37.36
N ARG A 387 22.43 0.79 -37.35
CA ARG A 387 21.12 0.24 -37.76
C ARG A 387 19.96 1.00 -37.11
N MET A 388 20.15 1.47 -35.87
CA MET A 388 19.19 2.31 -35.17
C MET A 388 19.01 3.69 -35.82
N GLN A 389 20.09 4.35 -36.27
CA GLN A 389 20.01 5.64 -36.96
C GLN A 389 19.28 5.52 -38.31
N GLN A 390 19.52 4.43 -39.05
CA GLN A 390 18.78 4.13 -40.28
C GLN A 390 17.30 3.85 -40.01
N ALA A 391 17.01 3.08 -38.95
CA ALA A 391 15.63 2.83 -38.52
C ALA A 391 14.91 4.14 -38.12
N MET A 392 15.57 5.04 -37.39
CA MET A 392 15.01 6.35 -37.01
C MET A 392 14.77 7.24 -38.23
N ALA A 393 15.67 7.23 -39.22
CA ALA A 393 15.47 7.95 -40.47
C ALA A 393 14.27 7.39 -41.26
N ALA A 394 14.17 6.06 -41.38
CA ALA A 394 13.06 5.39 -42.03
C ALA A 394 11.73 5.64 -41.30
N LEU A 395 11.74 5.65 -39.97
CA LEU A 395 10.59 5.97 -39.14
C LEU A 395 10.15 7.42 -39.35
N ALA A 396 11.10 8.38 -39.39
CA ALA A 396 10.80 9.77 -39.70
C ALA A 396 10.09 9.91 -41.06
N ASP A 397 10.62 9.27 -42.11
CA ASP A 397 10.03 9.31 -43.45
C ASP A 397 8.68 8.59 -43.52
N PHE A 398 8.51 7.50 -42.78
CA PHE A 398 7.22 6.82 -42.63
C PHE A 398 6.18 7.74 -41.99
N THR A 399 6.52 8.38 -40.87
CA THR A 399 5.64 9.27 -40.11
C THR A 399 5.25 10.50 -40.93
N ILE A 400 6.18 11.08 -41.69
CA ILE A 400 5.90 12.22 -42.57
C ILE A 400 4.92 11.78 -43.69
N ARG A 401 5.22 10.68 -44.38
CA ARG A 401 4.43 10.18 -45.52
C ARG A 401 3.03 9.68 -45.14
N ARG A 402 2.87 9.10 -43.95
CA ARG A 402 1.60 8.49 -43.49
C ARG A 402 0.94 9.26 -42.34
N SER A 403 1.35 10.49 -42.08
CA SER A 403 0.87 11.34 -40.97
C SER A 403 -0.65 11.34 -40.76
N ARG A 404 -1.45 11.50 -41.82
CA ARG A 404 -2.93 11.48 -41.71
C ARG A 404 -3.48 10.12 -41.26
N ALA A 405 -2.93 9.03 -41.80
CA ALA A 405 -3.37 7.68 -41.45
C ALA A 405 -2.98 7.34 -40.01
N ILE A 406 -1.77 7.70 -39.60
CA ILE A 406 -1.27 7.54 -38.22
C ILE A 406 -2.14 8.34 -37.26
N LEU A 407 -2.47 9.59 -37.58
CA LEU A 407 -3.32 10.43 -36.72
C LEU A 407 -4.72 9.83 -36.57
N VAL A 408 -5.39 9.45 -37.67
CA VAL A 408 -6.75 8.89 -37.60
C VAL A 408 -6.77 7.53 -36.89
N ALA A 409 -5.88 6.61 -37.27
CA ALA A 409 -5.82 5.29 -36.64
C ALA A 409 -5.41 5.37 -35.17
N GLY A 410 -4.42 6.22 -34.85
CA GLY A 410 -3.96 6.47 -33.49
C GLY A 410 -5.05 7.10 -32.62
N SER A 411 -5.79 8.10 -33.14
CA SER A 411 -6.90 8.70 -32.40
C SER A 411 -8.07 7.74 -32.19
N LEU A 412 -8.41 6.90 -33.18
CA LEU A 412 -9.46 5.88 -33.02
C LEU A 412 -9.05 4.79 -32.03
N GLY A 413 -7.79 4.31 -32.11
CA GLY A 413 -7.24 3.34 -31.16
C GLY A 413 -7.18 3.90 -29.75
N ALA A 414 -6.70 5.13 -29.58
CA ALA A 414 -6.71 5.83 -28.30
C ALA A 414 -8.12 5.98 -27.75
N ALA A 415 -9.10 6.43 -28.56
CA ALA A 415 -10.49 6.57 -28.13
C ALA A 415 -11.12 5.24 -27.71
N ALA A 416 -10.82 4.14 -28.44
CA ALA A 416 -11.30 2.82 -28.08
C ALA A 416 -10.73 2.35 -26.73
N LEU A 417 -9.41 2.47 -26.53
CA LEU A 417 -8.76 2.09 -25.27
C LEU A 417 -9.21 2.98 -24.11
N ILE A 418 -9.29 4.29 -24.30
CA ILE A 418 -9.80 5.22 -23.28
C ILE A 418 -11.27 4.90 -22.94
N GLY A 419 -12.08 4.49 -23.93
CA GLY A 419 -13.44 4.03 -23.68
C GLY A 419 -13.51 2.81 -22.75
N LEU A 420 -12.57 1.89 -22.85
CA LEU A 420 -12.45 0.76 -21.93
C LEU A 420 -12.09 1.20 -20.50
N ALA A 421 -11.43 2.34 -20.32
CA ALA A 421 -11.09 2.82 -18.98
C ALA A 421 -12.35 3.07 -18.12
N LEU A 422 -13.49 3.36 -18.75
CA LEU A 422 -14.78 3.57 -18.09
C LEU A 422 -15.41 2.28 -17.53
N THR A 423 -14.87 1.10 -17.88
CA THR A 423 -15.37 -0.18 -17.36
C THR A 423 -14.64 -0.65 -16.10
N ASN A 424 -13.66 0.11 -15.60
CA ASN A 424 -13.02 -0.21 -14.33
C ASN A 424 -13.99 -0.01 -13.17
N SER A 425 -14.03 -0.96 -12.23
CA SER A 425 -14.63 -0.74 -10.92
C SER A 425 -13.66 -0.02 -9.97
N LEU A 426 -14.18 0.72 -9.00
CA LEU A 426 -13.40 1.22 -7.88
C LEU A 426 -13.49 0.19 -6.76
N ASP A 427 -12.40 -0.51 -6.50
CA ASP A 427 -12.33 -1.54 -5.46
C ASP A 427 -10.88 -1.69 -5.00
N ASP A 428 -10.70 -1.87 -3.70
CA ASP A 428 -9.40 -2.12 -3.11
C ASP A 428 -9.53 -3.05 -1.90
N ARG A 429 -8.81 -4.17 -1.93
CA ARG A 429 -8.88 -5.20 -0.89
C ARG A 429 -7.58 -5.23 -0.12
N PHE A 430 -7.63 -4.69 1.09
CA PHE A 430 -6.48 -4.60 1.99
C PHE A 430 -5.83 -5.97 2.25
N SER A 431 -6.63 -7.04 2.39
CA SER A 431 -6.13 -8.40 2.59
C SER A 431 -5.32 -8.96 1.40
N ARG A 432 -5.48 -8.38 0.20
CA ARG A 432 -4.80 -8.79 -1.05
C ARG A 432 -3.54 -7.97 -1.36
N TYR A 433 -3.01 -7.25 -0.37
CA TYR A 433 -1.80 -6.45 -0.56
C TYR A 433 -0.52 -7.27 -0.56
N PHE A 434 -0.57 -8.50 -0.07
CA PHE A 434 0.55 -9.43 -0.01
C PHE A 434 0.48 -10.45 -1.14
N ASP A 435 1.61 -10.71 -1.80
CA ASP A 435 1.74 -11.74 -2.82
C ASP A 435 1.58 -13.16 -2.24
N GLU A 436 1.07 -14.10 -3.05
CA GLU A 436 0.80 -15.50 -2.66
C GLU A 436 2.06 -16.27 -2.23
N SER A 437 3.25 -15.77 -2.54
CA SER A 437 4.52 -16.33 -2.06
C SER A 437 4.78 -16.10 -0.57
N LEU A 438 4.09 -15.15 0.08
CA LEU A 438 4.26 -14.86 1.49
C LEU A 438 3.36 -15.73 2.38
N THR A 439 3.89 -16.24 3.48
CA THR A 439 3.14 -17.05 4.45
C THR A 439 1.94 -16.30 5.02
N VAL A 440 2.08 -14.99 5.30
CA VAL A 440 0.97 -14.16 5.79
C VAL A 440 -0.21 -14.16 4.80
N ARG A 441 0.05 -14.14 3.49
CA ARG A 441 -1.00 -14.19 2.47
C ARG A 441 -1.71 -15.54 2.48
N GLN A 442 -0.95 -16.63 2.55
CA GLN A 442 -1.47 -17.99 2.57
C GLN A 442 -2.31 -18.25 3.82
N ASP A 443 -1.90 -17.71 4.97
CA ASP A 443 -2.60 -17.85 6.25
C ASP A 443 -3.92 -17.06 6.27
N ILE A 444 -3.94 -15.85 5.69
CA ILE A 444 -5.18 -15.05 5.51
C ILE A 444 -6.18 -15.78 4.60
N ASP A 445 -5.71 -16.33 3.47
CA ASP A 445 -6.58 -17.04 2.53
C ASP A 445 -7.14 -18.30 3.20
N PHE A 446 -6.31 -19.03 3.93
CA PHE A 446 -6.76 -20.18 4.71
C PHE A 446 -7.80 -19.81 5.77
N ALA A 447 -7.62 -18.68 6.47
CA ALA A 447 -8.61 -18.16 7.42
C ALA A 447 -9.96 -17.90 6.74
N ALA A 448 -9.93 -17.21 5.60
CA ALA A 448 -11.11 -16.83 4.84
C ALA A 448 -11.91 -18.05 4.37
N GLU A 449 -11.21 -19.09 3.91
CA GLU A 449 -11.81 -20.31 3.38
C GLU A 449 -12.42 -21.20 4.49
N ASN A 450 -11.87 -21.18 5.70
CA ASN A 450 -12.17 -22.18 6.74
C ASN A 450 -12.96 -21.65 7.94
N LEU A 451 -12.77 -20.39 8.34
CA LEU A 451 -13.53 -19.78 9.45
C LEU A 451 -14.63 -18.81 8.97
N ARG A 452 -14.61 -18.41 7.69
CA ARG A 452 -15.47 -17.38 7.03
C ARG A 452 -15.37 -16.00 7.71
N GLY A 453 -15.68 -14.96 6.94
CA GLY A 453 -15.59 -13.57 7.38
C GLY A 453 -14.16 -13.00 7.43
N GLN A 454 -13.98 -11.79 6.89
CA GLN A 454 -12.71 -11.05 6.97
C GLN A 454 -12.90 -9.63 7.51
N ASP A 455 -14.05 -9.02 7.24
CA ASP A 455 -14.31 -7.63 7.59
C ASP A 455 -15.15 -7.58 8.88
N ILE A 456 -14.65 -6.84 9.87
CA ILE A 456 -15.33 -6.66 11.15
C ILE A 456 -15.83 -5.23 11.25
N PHE A 457 -17.16 -5.09 11.39
CA PHE A 457 -17.82 -3.81 11.62
C PHE A 457 -18.23 -3.74 13.09
N GLU A 458 -17.80 -2.67 13.74
CA GLU A 458 -17.97 -2.44 15.16
C GLU A 458 -18.98 -1.32 15.38
N TYR A 459 -19.99 -1.60 16.19
CA TYR A 459 -21.04 -0.65 16.56
C TYR A 459 -20.97 -0.34 18.05
N GLU A 460 -20.96 0.95 18.38
CA GLU A 460 -21.20 1.41 19.76
C GLU A 460 -22.71 1.61 19.95
N ILE A 461 -23.26 0.95 20.97
CA ILE A 461 -24.68 0.97 21.31
C ILE A 461 -24.85 1.65 22.67
N ARG A 462 -25.33 2.90 22.67
CA ARG A 462 -25.48 3.74 23.86
C ARG A 462 -26.80 3.55 24.57
N ALA A 463 -26.74 3.39 25.87
CA ALA A 463 -27.89 3.40 26.76
C ALA A 463 -28.12 4.80 27.36
N GLU A 464 -29.28 4.98 28.00
CA GLU A 464 -29.59 6.20 28.73
C GLU A 464 -28.86 6.25 30.08
N GLY A 465 -27.64 6.81 30.08
CA GLY A 465 -26.85 7.08 31.28
C GLY A 465 -26.14 5.87 31.90
N PRO A 466 -25.41 6.08 33.01
CA PRO A 466 -24.62 5.02 33.65
C PRO A 466 -25.47 3.86 34.16
N GLY A 467 -25.04 2.62 33.89
CA GLY A 467 -25.79 1.40 34.19
C GLY A 467 -26.98 1.11 33.27
N GLY A 468 -27.23 1.97 32.27
CA GLY A 468 -28.38 1.87 31.38
C GLY A 468 -28.41 0.59 30.52
N ILE A 469 -27.28 -0.10 30.34
CA ILE A 469 -27.23 -1.34 29.53
C ILE A 469 -28.06 -2.50 30.11
N SER A 470 -28.51 -2.39 31.37
CA SER A 470 -29.40 -3.36 32.02
C SER A 470 -30.88 -3.06 31.79
N ASP A 471 -31.22 -1.94 31.13
CA ASP A 471 -32.61 -1.57 30.88
C ASP A 471 -33.28 -2.56 29.88
N PRO A 472 -34.49 -3.08 30.18
CA PRO A 472 -35.17 -4.03 29.30
C PRO A 472 -35.47 -3.49 27.89
N GLN A 473 -35.76 -2.18 27.75
CA GLN A 473 -36.02 -1.57 26.44
C GLN A 473 -34.71 -1.43 25.63
N TYR A 474 -33.61 -1.10 26.30
CA TYR A 474 -32.27 -1.12 25.70
C TYR A 474 -31.92 -2.53 25.20
N LEU A 475 -32.03 -3.53 26.07
CA LEU A 475 -31.71 -4.93 25.76
C LEU A 475 -32.60 -5.48 24.64
N ALA A 476 -33.89 -5.13 24.63
CA ALA A 476 -34.82 -5.54 23.58
C ALA A 476 -34.44 -4.94 22.21
N THR A 477 -34.10 -3.65 22.16
CA THR A 477 -33.67 -3.00 20.92
C THR A 477 -32.35 -3.58 20.42
N LEU A 478 -31.37 -3.79 21.31
CA LEU A 478 -30.09 -4.41 20.98
C LEU A 478 -30.26 -5.85 20.45
N ASP A 479 -31.11 -6.65 21.09
CA ASP A 479 -31.38 -8.03 20.67
C ASP A 479 -32.09 -8.07 19.32
N ALA A 480 -33.08 -7.19 19.11
CA ALA A 480 -33.76 -7.06 17.83
C ALA A 480 -32.79 -6.65 16.70
N PHE A 481 -31.85 -5.74 16.98
CA PHE A 481 -30.84 -5.34 16.02
C PHE A 481 -29.89 -6.50 15.69
N ALA A 482 -29.39 -7.21 16.70
CA ALA A 482 -28.51 -8.35 16.53
C ALA A 482 -29.19 -9.48 15.71
N LEU A 483 -30.46 -9.77 15.99
CA LEU A 483 -31.24 -10.76 15.24
C LEU A 483 -31.44 -10.32 13.78
N TRP A 484 -31.81 -9.06 13.55
CA TRP A 484 -31.97 -8.54 12.19
C TRP A 484 -30.66 -8.58 11.38
N LEU A 485 -29.53 -8.27 12.03
CA LEU A 485 -28.20 -8.35 11.40
C LEU A 485 -27.86 -9.80 11.01
N ARG A 486 -28.18 -10.78 11.85
CA ARG A 486 -27.97 -12.22 11.56
C ARG A 486 -28.76 -12.72 10.35
N GLU A 487 -29.85 -12.05 9.99
CA GLU A 487 -30.65 -12.38 8.81
C GLU A 487 -30.11 -11.78 7.51
N GLN A 488 -29.13 -10.87 7.58
CA GLN A 488 -28.56 -10.24 6.39
C GLN A 488 -27.67 -11.23 5.61
N PRO A 489 -27.76 -11.27 4.27
CA PRO A 489 -27.08 -12.28 3.47
C PRO A 489 -25.55 -12.15 3.48
N GLU A 490 -25.02 -10.96 3.76
CA GLU A 490 -23.59 -10.69 3.80
C GLU A 490 -22.96 -10.95 5.18
N VAL A 491 -23.78 -11.10 6.23
CA VAL A 491 -23.33 -11.23 7.63
C VAL A 491 -23.04 -12.69 7.96
N ASP A 492 -21.80 -12.98 8.35
CA ASP A 492 -21.37 -14.32 8.76
C ASP A 492 -21.66 -14.57 10.24
N GLN A 493 -21.38 -13.57 11.08
CA GLN A 493 -21.41 -13.68 12.55
C GLN A 493 -21.77 -12.34 13.20
N VAL A 494 -22.51 -12.40 14.32
CA VAL A 494 -22.83 -11.24 15.16
C VAL A 494 -22.59 -11.58 16.62
N THR A 495 -21.69 -10.83 17.26
CA THR A 495 -21.43 -10.88 18.70
C THR A 495 -22.15 -9.72 19.38
N ALA A 496 -23.07 -10.01 20.30
CA ALA A 496 -23.80 -8.99 21.04
C ALA A 496 -23.81 -9.29 22.54
N PHE A 497 -23.77 -8.23 23.36
CA PHE A 497 -23.90 -8.33 24.82
C PHE A 497 -25.20 -9.05 25.26
N THR A 498 -26.27 -8.94 24.46
CA THR A 498 -27.54 -9.62 24.75
C THR A 498 -27.42 -11.13 24.74
N ASP A 499 -26.47 -11.73 24.01
CA ASP A 499 -26.27 -13.18 24.04
C ASP A 499 -25.78 -13.65 25.42
N VAL A 500 -24.90 -12.87 26.07
CA VAL A 500 -24.45 -13.13 27.44
C VAL A 500 -25.63 -13.03 28.41
N ILE A 501 -26.44 -11.97 28.31
CA ILE A 501 -27.58 -11.75 29.21
C ILE A 501 -28.67 -12.81 29.03
N LYS A 502 -28.97 -13.24 27.80
CA LYS A 502 -29.93 -14.33 27.53
C LYS A 502 -29.44 -15.66 28.09
N ARG A 503 -28.14 -15.97 27.94
CA ARG A 503 -27.52 -17.16 28.52
C ARG A 503 -27.67 -17.18 30.04
N LEU A 504 -27.28 -16.09 30.70
CA LEU A 504 -27.43 -15.96 32.15
C LEU A 504 -28.89 -16.08 32.59
N ASN A 505 -29.83 -15.48 31.86
CA ASN A 505 -31.26 -15.60 32.20
C ASN A 505 -31.75 -17.05 32.09
N ARG A 506 -31.36 -17.79 31.04
CA ARG A 506 -31.66 -19.22 30.89
C ARG A 506 -31.09 -20.03 32.06
N ASP A 507 -29.80 -19.83 32.35
CA ASP A 507 -29.10 -20.62 33.35
C ASP A 507 -29.65 -20.36 34.75
N MET A 508 -29.92 -19.09 35.09
CA MET A 508 -30.55 -18.67 36.36
C MET A 508 -32.00 -19.15 36.54
N ASN A 509 -32.63 -19.65 35.48
CA ASN A 509 -33.95 -20.28 35.50
C ASN A 509 -33.86 -21.80 35.27
N GLY A 510 -32.77 -22.43 35.73
CA GLY A 510 -32.61 -23.89 35.72
C GLY A 510 -32.35 -24.47 34.33
N GLY A 511 -31.80 -23.69 33.41
CA GLY A 511 -31.49 -24.12 32.04
C GLY A 511 -32.70 -24.21 31.12
N ASP A 512 -33.86 -23.67 31.51
CA ASP A 512 -35.07 -23.69 30.69
C ASP A 512 -34.89 -22.80 29.44
N GLN A 513 -34.93 -23.42 28.27
CA GLN A 513 -34.78 -22.75 26.97
C GLN A 513 -35.85 -21.67 26.74
N GLY A 514 -37.01 -21.75 27.41
CA GLY A 514 -38.03 -20.69 27.39
C GLY A 514 -37.54 -19.36 27.99
N PHE A 515 -36.46 -19.38 28.78
CA PHE A 515 -35.83 -18.21 29.39
C PHE A 515 -34.58 -17.74 28.64
N TYR A 516 -34.24 -18.30 27.48
CA TYR A 516 -33.23 -17.75 26.58
C TYR A 516 -33.75 -16.49 25.86
N ALA A 517 -34.06 -15.47 26.65
CA ALA A 517 -34.64 -14.19 26.26
C ALA A 517 -34.13 -13.09 27.19
N VAL A 518 -34.17 -11.84 26.74
CA VAL A 518 -33.72 -10.70 27.57
C VAL A 518 -34.64 -10.54 28.79
N PRO A 519 -34.08 -10.35 30.02
CA PRO A 519 -34.87 -10.12 31.22
C PRO A 519 -35.77 -8.90 31.10
N GLN A 520 -36.97 -8.99 31.68
CA GLN A 520 -37.95 -7.89 31.69
C GLN A 520 -37.81 -6.98 32.92
N ASP A 521 -36.89 -7.30 33.84
CA ASP A 521 -36.60 -6.51 35.04
C ASP A 521 -35.14 -6.04 35.02
N ALA A 522 -34.94 -4.72 35.08
CA ALA A 522 -33.62 -4.11 35.01
C ALA A 522 -32.71 -4.49 36.18
N LYS A 523 -33.26 -4.65 37.39
CA LYS A 523 -32.48 -5.03 38.57
C LYS A 523 -32.01 -6.46 38.46
N LEU A 524 -32.85 -7.34 37.91
CA LEU A 524 -32.51 -8.72 37.67
C LEU A 524 -31.38 -8.84 36.63
N ALA A 525 -31.48 -8.13 35.51
CA ALA A 525 -30.41 -8.08 34.50
C ALA A 525 -29.08 -7.57 35.10
N ALA A 526 -29.13 -6.51 35.90
CA ALA A 526 -27.95 -5.96 36.57
C ALA A 526 -27.34 -6.93 37.59
N GLN A 527 -28.18 -7.69 38.32
CA GLN A 527 -27.71 -8.72 39.26
C GLN A 527 -27.04 -9.89 38.55
N TYR A 528 -27.61 -10.37 37.45
CA TYR A 528 -27.00 -11.41 36.63
C TYR A 528 -25.63 -10.98 36.11
N LEU A 529 -25.54 -9.76 35.57
CA LEU A 529 -24.28 -9.19 35.11
C LEU A 529 -23.24 -9.12 36.23
N LEU A 530 -23.63 -8.61 37.41
CA LEU A 530 -22.72 -8.49 38.55
C LEU A 530 -22.18 -9.86 39.03
N LEU A 531 -23.06 -10.86 39.13
CA LEU A 531 -22.66 -12.21 39.54
C LEU A 531 -21.68 -12.82 38.54
N TYR A 532 -21.95 -12.64 37.25
CA TYR A 532 -21.07 -13.12 36.19
C TYR A 532 -19.71 -12.41 36.25
N GLU A 533 -19.66 -11.08 36.30
CA GLU A 533 -18.41 -10.31 36.39
C GLU A 533 -17.54 -10.71 37.60
N LEU A 534 -18.15 -10.98 38.75
CA LEU A 534 -17.43 -11.42 39.96
C LEU A 534 -16.86 -12.84 39.84
N SER A 535 -17.37 -13.64 38.91
CA SER A 535 -16.99 -15.04 38.70
C SER A 535 -15.98 -15.22 37.56
N LEU A 536 -15.73 -14.18 36.76
CA LEU A 536 -14.82 -14.24 35.62
C LEU A 536 -13.34 -14.27 36.08
N PRO A 537 -12.51 -15.14 35.49
CA PRO A 537 -11.06 -15.11 35.69
C PRO A 537 -10.42 -13.80 35.20
N PHE A 538 -9.20 -13.55 35.66
CA PHE A 538 -8.41 -12.40 35.21
C PHE A 538 -8.25 -12.38 33.68
N GLY A 539 -8.49 -11.21 33.08
CA GLY A 539 -8.39 -10.99 31.63
C GLY A 539 -9.56 -11.54 30.80
N LEU A 540 -10.53 -12.22 31.44
CA LEU A 540 -11.77 -12.70 30.81
C LEU A 540 -12.98 -11.81 31.12
N ASP A 541 -12.76 -10.62 31.68
CA ASP A 541 -13.81 -9.63 31.96
C ASP A 541 -14.55 -9.16 30.69
N LEU A 542 -15.63 -8.39 30.89
CA LEU A 542 -16.50 -7.90 29.82
C LEU A 542 -16.10 -6.52 29.28
N ASN A 543 -14.92 -5.97 29.62
CA ASN A 543 -14.52 -4.65 29.13
C ASN A 543 -14.34 -4.62 27.59
N ASN A 544 -14.27 -5.79 26.95
CA ASN A 544 -14.31 -5.93 25.49
C ASN A 544 -15.71 -5.83 24.87
N GLN A 545 -16.77 -5.77 25.68
CA GLN A 545 -18.17 -5.70 25.25
C GLN A 545 -18.96 -4.59 25.93
N ILE A 546 -18.56 -4.14 27.12
CA ILE A 546 -19.23 -3.08 27.89
C ILE A 546 -18.21 -2.03 28.33
N ASN A 547 -18.63 -0.76 28.39
CA ASN A 547 -17.78 0.30 28.91
C ASN A 547 -17.82 0.36 30.45
N ILE A 548 -16.86 1.07 31.04
CA ILE A 548 -16.60 1.09 32.49
C ILE A 548 -17.84 1.49 33.32
N ASP A 549 -18.59 2.51 32.88
CA ASP A 549 -19.77 3.01 33.59
C ASP A 549 -21.08 2.31 33.15
N LYS A 550 -20.98 1.29 32.29
CA LYS A 550 -22.10 0.49 31.82
C LYS A 550 -23.19 1.33 31.14
N SER A 551 -22.76 2.38 30.43
CA SER A 551 -23.62 3.25 29.61
C SER A 551 -23.61 2.90 28.12
N ALA A 552 -22.73 2.00 27.68
CA ALA A 552 -22.70 1.54 26.30
C ALA A 552 -22.20 0.09 26.17
N THR A 553 -22.61 -0.57 25.09
CA THR A 553 -22.09 -1.88 24.70
C THR A 553 -21.50 -1.84 23.29
N ARG A 554 -20.60 -2.77 23.02
CA ARG A 554 -20.04 -3.05 21.71
C ARG A 554 -20.80 -4.20 21.06
N LEU A 555 -21.17 -4.01 19.80
CA LEU A 555 -21.72 -5.04 18.94
C LEU A 555 -20.78 -5.22 17.74
N SER A 556 -20.30 -6.45 17.54
CA SER A 556 -19.36 -6.78 16.47
C SER A 556 -20.06 -7.61 15.39
N VAL A 557 -19.92 -7.21 14.14
CA VAL A 557 -20.51 -7.87 12.97
C VAL A 557 -19.40 -8.30 12.04
N VAL A 558 -19.28 -9.60 11.81
CA VAL A 558 -18.36 -10.14 10.81
C VAL A 558 -19.11 -10.28 9.50
N ILE A 559 -18.55 -9.69 8.44
CA ILE A 559 -19.13 -9.64 7.11
C ILE A 559 -18.23 -10.38 6.13
N THR A 560 -18.88 -11.08 5.20
CA THR A 560 -18.26 -11.67 4.02
C THR A 560 -17.57 -10.59 3.16
N ASP A 561 -16.60 -11.00 2.35
CA ASP A 561 -15.84 -10.11 1.45
C ASP A 561 -16.75 -9.54 0.34
N ILE A 562 -17.37 -8.39 0.62
CA ILE A 562 -18.28 -7.65 -0.26
C ILE A 562 -17.60 -6.42 -0.85
N ASN A 563 -17.91 -6.14 -2.11
CA ASN A 563 -17.42 -4.94 -2.80
C ASN A 563 -18.07 -3.66 -2.23
N LEU A 564 -17.56 -2.51 -2.65
CA LEU A 564 -18.04 -1.21 -2.18
C LEU A 564 -19.55 -0.97 -2.42
N GLU A 565 -20.09 -1.45 -3.55
CA GLU A 565 -21.53 -1.34 -3.83
C GLU A 565 -22.36 -2.13 -2.81
N GLY A 566 -21.93 -3.35 -2.50
CA GLY A 566 -22.51 -4.19 -1.46
C GLY A 566 -22.43 -3.53 -0.08
N GLN A 567 -21.27 -2.96 0.28
CA GLN A 567 -21.11 -2.24 1.55
C GLN A 567 -22.08 -1.06 1.66
N ASN A 568 -22.20 -0.25 0.61
CA ASN A 568 -23.14 0.88 0.60
C ASN A 568 -24.61 0.42 0.72
N ALA A 569 -24.97 -0.67 0.03
CA ALA A 569 -26.31 -1.25 0.13
C ALA A 569 -26.60 -1.80 1.54
N PHE A 570 -25.62 -2.44 2.17
CA PHE A 570 -25.72 -2.92 3.54
C PHE A 570 -25.89 -1.74 4.53
N HIS A 571 -25.03 -0.72 4.44
CA HIS A 571 -25.14 0.47 5.29
C HIS A 571 -26.47 1.21 5.14
N ALA A 572 -27.02 1.29 3.93
CA ALA A 572 -28.35 1.86 3.71
C ALA A 572 -29.44 1.07 4.45
N ARG A 573 -29.44 -0.27 4.37
CA ARG A 573 -30.38 -1.12 5.11
C ARG A 573 -30.25 -0.97 6.62
N VAL A 574 -29.01 -0.88 7.12
CA VAL A 574 -28.74 -0.64 8.55
C VAL A 574 -29.32 0.71 8.97
N ALA A 575 -29.06 1.78 8.20
CA ALA A 575 -29.58 3.12 8.50
C ALA A 575 -31.12 3.15 8.55
N ASP A 576 -31.78 2.54 7.56
CA ASP A 576 -33.26 2.44 7.51
C ASP A 576 -33.82 1.68 8.73
N TRP A 577 -33.14 0.59 9.14
CA TRP A 577 -33.55 -0.17 10.32
C TRP A 577 -33.40 0.65 11.60
N VAL A 578 -32.26 1.33 11.77
CA VAL A 578 -31.94 2.15 12.95
C VAL A 578 -32.95 3.30 13.08
N GLU A 579 -33.25 4.03 12.00
CA GLU A 579 -34.21 5.13 11.99
C GLU A 579 -35.64 4.68 12.38
N THR A 580 -36.00 3.44 12.04
CA THR A 580 -37.35 2.92 12.27
C THR A 580 -37.52 2.25 13.65
N ASN A 581 -36.47 1.60 14.17
CA ASN A 581 -36.59 0.65 15.29
C ASN A 581 -35.80 1.05 16.55
N SER A 582 -34.92 2.05 16.47
CA SER A 582 -34.07 2.47 17.58
C SER A 582 -34.34 3.91 18.01
N PRO A 583 -34.22 4.25 19.30
CA PRO A 583 -34.13 5.64 19.74
C PRO A 583 -32.99 6.38 19.04
N ASP A 584 -33.20 7.67 18.78
CA ASP A 584 -32.18 8.56 18.19
C ASP A 584 -30.89 8.55 19.02
N GLY A 585 -29.76 8.27 18.36
CA GLY A 585 -28.43 8.29 18.99
C GLY A 585 -28.10 7.07 19.86
N MET A 586 -28.95 6.04 19.91
CA MET A 586 -28.62 4.77 20.57
C MET A 586 -27.61 3.95 19.76
N ILE A 587 -27.73 3.88 18.43
CA ILE A 587 -26.81 3.12 17.57
C ILE A 587 -25.95 4.11 16.78
N GLU A 588 -24.66 4.16 17.10
CA GLU A 588 -23.71 4.99 16.38
C GLU A 588 -23.32 4.36 15.03
N PRO A 589 -22.88 5.15 14.03
CA PRO A 589 -22.35 4.62 12.78
C PRO A 589 -21.18 3.65 13.01
N PRO A 590 -21.06 2.58 12.22
CA PRO A 590 -20.03 1.57 12.44
C PRO A 590 -18.62 2.11 12.21
N THR A 591 -17.66 1.48 12.87
CA THR A 591 -16.22 1.67 12.67
C THR A 591 -15.52 0.32 12.50
N GLY A 592 -14.24 0.31 12.14
CA GLY A 592 -13.49 -0.92 11.88
C GLY A 592 -12.37 -0.70 10.87
N ILE A 593 -11.31 -1.50 10.94
CA ILE A 593 -10.13 -1.37 10.07
C ILE A 593 -10.53 -1.41 8.58
N SER A 594 -11.38 -2.36 8.18
CA SER A 594 -11.82 -2.48 6.78
C SER A 594 -12.63 -1.25 6.33
N LEU A 595 -13.51 -0.71 7.18
CA LEU A 595 -14.31 0.48 6.86
C LEU A 595 -13.48 1.75 6.74
N ILE A 596 -12.52 1.96 7.64
CA ILE A 596 -11.64 3.13 7.58
C ILE A 596 -10.75 3.07 6.33
N PHE A 597 -10.28 1.88 5.92
CA PHE A 597 -9.52 1.71 4.67
C PHE A 597 -10.38 1.86 3.42
N ALA A 598 -11.62 1.37 3.41
CA ALA A 598 -12.56 1.60 2.30
C ALA A 598 -12.83 3.11 2.11
N SER A 599 -13.05 3.83 3.21
CA SER A 599 -13.26 5.28 3.21
C SER A 599 -12.01 6.04 2.77
N LEU A 600 -10.83 5.64 3.25
CA LEU A 600 -9.54 6.18 2.81
C LEU A 600 -9.32 5.98 1.31
N THR A 601 -9.58 4.77 0.81
CA THR A 601 -9.42 4.41 -0.60
C THR A 601 -10.27 5.33 -1.49
N LEU A 602 -11.53 5.52 -1.14
CA LEU A 602 -12.44 6.39 -1.89
C LEU A 602 -12.00 7.86 -1.88
N ARG A 603 -11.69 8.41 -0.70
CA ARG A 603 -11.19 9.78 -0.58
C ARG A 603 -9.91 9.96 -1.40
N ASN A 604 -8.96 9.04 -1.25
CA ASN A 604 -7.71 9.06 -1.95
C ASN A 604 -7.89 9.02 -3.48
N ILE A 605 -8.79 8.17 -4.01
CA ILE A 605 -9.10 8.13 -5.45
C ILE A 605 -9.60 9.50 -5.93
N VAL A 606 -10.57 10.09 -5.22
CA VAL A 606 -11.17 11.38 -5.60
C VAL A 606 -10.14 12.51 -5.54
N GLU A 607 -9.35 12.57 -4.48
CA GLU A 607 -8.32 13.60 -4.31
C GLU A 607 -7.18 13.43 -5.34
N MET A 608 -6.80 12.19 -5.67
CA MET A 608 -5.83 11.90 -6.71
C MET A 608 -6.31 12.28 -8.11
N ILE A 609 -7.60 12.16 -8.43
CA ILE A 609 -8.13 12.72 -9.69
C ILE A 609 -7.85 14.22 -9.77
N THR A 610 -8.08 14.95 -8.68
CA THR A 610 -7.78 16.38 -8.61
C THR A 610 -6.28 16.65 -8.73
N GLY A 611 -5.45 15.91 -7.99
CA GLY A 611 -3.99 15.98 -8.07
C GLY A 611 -3.46 15.72 -9.49
N ASN A 612 -4.01 14.73 -10.19
CA ASN A 612 -3.66 14.37 -11.57
C ASN A 612 -3.98 15.52 -12.54
N VAL A 613 -5.16 16.14 -12.42
CA VAL A 613 -5.54 17.29 -13.24
C VAL A 613 -4.59 18.47 -13.00
N ILE A 614 -4.28 18.75 -11.74
CA ILE A 614 -3.35 19.82 -11.36
C ILE A 614 -1.93 19.54 -11.88
N ALA A 615 -1.48 18.29 -11.83
CA ALA A 615 -0.20 17.87 -12.40
C ALA A 615 -0.17 18.12 -13.92
N VAL A 616 -1.20 17.69 -14.67
CA VAL A 616 -1.30 17.94 -16.12
C VAL A 616 -1.21 19.44 -16.41
N VAL A 617 -2.01 20.26 -15.73
CA VAL A 617 -2.03 21.71 -15.94
C VAL A 617 -0.66 22.33 -15.63
N THR A 618 -0.07 21.98 -14.49
CA THR A 618 1.23 22.50 -14.05
C THR A 618 2.35 22.16 -15.03
N ILE A 619 2.47 20.88 -15.39
CA ILE A 619 3.46 20.40 -16.36
C ILE A 619 3.28 21.09 -17.72
N SER A 620 2.03 21.26 -18.14
CA SER A 620 1.70 21.89 -19.43
C SER A 620 2.06 23.36 -19.46
N LEU A 621 1.83 24.10 -18.37
CA LEU A 621 2.29 25.47 -18.22
C LEU A 621 3.82 25.56 -18.25
N MET A 622 4.51 24.66 -17.55
CA MET A 622 5.98 24.57 -17.60
C MET A 622 6.50 24.34 -19.03
N MET A 623 5.82 23.47 -19.79
CA MET A 623 6.13 23.19 -21.19
C MET A 623 5.88 24.39 -22.10
N MET A 624 4.75 25.08 -21.96
CA MET A 624 4.44 26.28 -22.74
C MET A 624 5.48 27.38 -22.53
N VAL A 625 5.88 27.62 -21.27
CA VAL A 625 6.90 28.61 -20.89
C VAL A 625 8.26 28.22 -21.48
N THR A 626 8.65 26.95 -21.32
CA THR A 626 9.94 26.43 -21.81
C THR A 626 10.04 26.52 -23.33
N LEU A 627 9.04 26.00 -24.04
CA LEU A 627 9.04 25.91 -25.50
C LEU A 627 8.77 27.27 -26.15
N ARG A 628 8.32 28.27 -25.37
CA ARG A 628 7.93 29.61 -25.84
C ARG A 628 6.96 29.51 -27.02
N SER A 629 5.97 28.64 -26.89
CA SER A 629 4.98 28.39 -27.94
C SER A 629 3.74 27.77 -27.32
N PHE A 630 2.63 28.52 -27.36
CA PHE A 630 1.34 28.02 -26.89
C PHE A 630 0.87 26.81 -27.70
N GLY A 631 0.94 26.86 -29.03
CA GLY A 631 0.49 25.76 -29.89
C GLY A 631 1.27 24.46 -29.69
N ILE A 632 2.60 24.52 -29.59
CA ILE A 632 3.41 23.32 -29.32
C ILE A 632 3.23 22.85 -27.87
N GLY A 633 3.07 23.76 -26.91
CA GLY A 633 2.73 23.40 -25.54
C GLY A 633 1.37 22.70 -25.42
N MET A 634 0.35 23.12 -26.18
CA MET A 634 -0.94 22.41 -26.24
C MET A 634 -0.82 20.99 -26.81
N ILE A 635 0.05 20.79 -27.81
CA ILE A 635 0.34 19.43 -28.31
C ILE A 635 0.95 18.56 -27.21
N SER A 636 1.80 19.13 -26.34
CA SER A 636 2.39 18.38 -25.23
C SER A 636 1.37 17.87 -24.21
N ILE A 637 0.24 18.58 -24.01
CA ILE A 637 -0.86 18.06 -23.17
C ILE A 637 -1.35 16.73 -23.72
N ILE A 638 -1.62 16.69 -25.03
CA ILE A 638 -2.19 15.51 -25.69
C ILE A 638 -1.18 14.35 -25.62
N THR A 639 0.08 14.60 -25.96
CA THR A 639 1.11 13.54 -25.97
C THR A 639 1.42 12.98 -24.59
N ASN A 640 1.11 13.71 -23.51
CA ASN A 640 1.38 13.26 -22.14
C ASN A 640 0.13 12.70 -21.45
N ALA A 641 -1.05 13.28 -21.66
CA ALA A 641 -2.29 12.81 -21.04
C ALA A 641 -2.85 11.54 -21.71
N VAL A 642 -2.75 11.43 -23.04
CA VAL A 642 -3.31 10.28 -23.77
C VAL A 642 -2.67 8.95 -23.37
N PRO A 643 -1.34 8.80 -23.26
CA PRO A 643 -0.73 7.55 -22.80
C PRO A 643 -1.18 7.12 -21.40
N ALA A 644 -1.32 8.07 -20.46
CA ALA A 644 -1.82 7.80 -19.12
C ALA A 644 -3.27 7.29 -19.16
N MET A 645 -4.15 7.92 -19.94
CA MET A 645 -5.54 7.45 -20.09
C MET A 645 -5.65 6.10 -20.81
N ILE A 646 -4.83 5.86 -21.83
CA ILE A 646 -4.76 4.55 -22.51
C ILE A 646 -4.31 3.46 -21.53
N THR A 647 -3.41 3.78 -20.60
CA THR A 647 -2.96 2.83 -19.57
C THR A 647 -4.12 2.33 -18.74
N PHE A 648 -5.01 3.21 -18.27
CA PHE A 648 -6.23 2.80 -17.55
C PHE A 648 -7.20 1.99 -18.41
N GLY A 649 -7.21 2.25 -19.72
CA GLY A 649 -7.95 1.44 -20.70
C GLY A 649 -7.43 0.01 -20.82
N LEU A 650 -6.12 -0.15 -20.90
CA LEU A 650 -5.47 -1.47 -20.88
C LEU A 650 -5.64 -2.14 -19.51
N TRP A 651 -5.56 -1.37 -18.44
CA TRP A 651 -5.77 -1.86 -17.07
C TRP A 651 -7.17 -2.47 -16.88
N ALA A 652 -8.19 -1.88 -17.49
CA ALA A 652 -9.55 -2.41 -17.48
C ALA A 652 -9.65 -3.83 -18.06
N VAL A 653 -8.77 -4.17 -19.03
CA VAL A 653 -8.76 -5.48 -19.70
C VAL A 653 -7.99 -6.52 -18.88
N PHE A 654 -6.88 -6.12 -18.23
CA PHE A 654 -6.02 -7.05 -17.50
C PHE A 654 -6.44 -7.27 -16.05
N VAL A 655 -6.95 -6.24 -15.39
CA VAL A 655 -7.21 -6.22 -13.94
C VAL A 655 -8.65 -5.81 -13.63
N GLY A 656 -9.16 -4.75 -14.28
CA GLY A 656 -10.57 -4.38 -14.20
C GLY A 656 -11.00 -3.60 -12.95
N HIS A 657 -10.10 -3.35 -12.00
CA HIS A 657 -10.37 -2.55 -10.80
C HIS A 657 -9.26 -1.54 -10.50
N ILE A 658 -9.64 -0.38 -9.96
CA ILE A 658 -8.75 0.72 -9.56
C ILE A 658 -8.83 0.86 -8.03
N GLY A 659 -7.75 0.50 -7.35
CA GLY A 659 -7.54 0.75 -5.93
C GLY A 659 -6.60 1.93 -5.67
N MET A 660 -6.08 2.04 -4.45
CA MET A 660 -5.18 3.13 -4.04
C MET A 660 -3.91 3.22 -4.90
N ALA A 661 -3.30 2.08 -5.24
CA ALA A 661 -2.08 2.01 -6.05
C ALA A 661 -2.27 2.62 -7.45
N ALA A 662 -3.36 2.23 -8.12
CA ALA A 662 -3.69 2.68 -9.46
C ALA A 662 -4.11 4.16 -9.51
N ALA A 663 -4.71 4.70 -8.45
CA ALA A 663 -5.08 6.12 -8.39
C ALA A 663 -3.86 7.05 -8.40
N VAL A 664 -2.82 6.68 -7.64
CA VAL A 664 -1.57 7.42 -7.45
C VAL A 664 -0.73 7.48 -8.74
N ILE A 665 -0.86 6.47 -9.62
CA ILE A 665 -0.01 6.40 -10.81
C ILE A 665 -0.26 7.50 -11.84
N GLY A 666 -1.47 8.07 -11.89
CA GLY A 666 -1.83 9.07 -12.89
C GLY A 666 -0.84 10.24 -12.90
N ALA A 667 -0.67 10.92 -11.76
CA ALA A 667 0.21 12.08 -11.62
C ALA A 667 1.69 11.71 -11.74
N ALA A 668 2.12 10.62 -11.10
CA ALA A 668 3.51 10.19 -11.12
C ALA A 668 3.96 9.82 -12.54
N SER A 669 3.16 9.03 -13.26
CA SER A 669 3.47 8.58 -14.63
C SER A 669 3.51 9.74 -15.64
N LEU A 670 2.64 10.76 -15.48
CA LEU A 670 2.69 11.97 -16.30
C LEU A 670 4.05 12.66 -16.19
N GLY A 671 4.59 12.79 -14.96
CA GLY A 671 5.91 13.37 -14.74
C GLY A 671 7.05 12.60 -15.42
N ILE A 672 6.90 11.28 -15.58
CA ILE A 672 7.90 10.39 -16.19
C ILE A 672 7.82 10.45 -17.72
N VAL A 673 6.62 10.36 -18.27
CA VAL A 673 6.35 10.27 -19.72
C VAL A 673 6.67 11.57 -20.47
N VAL A 674 6.62 12.71 -19.79
CA VAL A 674 6.87 14.02 -20.41
C VAL A 674 8.27 14.13 -21.03
N ASP A 675 9.23 13.34 -20.56
CA ASP A 675 10.63 13.33 -21.00
C ASP A 675 10.79 13.25 -22.52
N ASP A 676 10.22 12.21 -23.13
CA ASP A 676 10.33 11.93 -24.57
C ASP A 676 9.77 13.10 -25.40
N SER A 677 8.63 13.64 -24.98
CA SER A 677 7.97 14.78 -25.62
C SER A 677 8.82 16.06 -25.53
N VAL A 678 9.42 16.36 -24.37
CA VAL A 678 10.27 17.54 -24.17
C VAL A 678 11.49 17.46 -25.07
N HIS A 679 12.16 16.32 -25.04
CA HIS A 679 13.37 16.08 -25.80
C HIS A 679 13.11 16.20 -27.30
N PHE A 680 12.05 15.56 -27.82
CA PHE A 680 11.71 15.62 -29.24
C PHE A 680 11.28 17.03 -29.68
N LEU A 681 10.33 17.65 -28.97
CA LEU A 681 9.77 18.97 -29.34
C LEU A 681 10.83 20.08 -29.24
N THR A 682 11.74 20.00 -28.27
CA THR A 682 12.84 20.96 -28.15
C THR A 682 13.79 20.89 -29.35
N LYS A 683 14.12 19.69 -29.84
CA LYS A 683 14.98 19.56 -31.05
C LYS A 683 14.24 19.95 -32.32
N TYR A 684 12.96 19.62 -32.44
CA TYR A 684 12.12 20.10 -33.55
C TYR A 684 12.11 21.63 -33.61
N LEU A 685 11.82 22.30 -32.49
CA LEU A 685 11.81 23.77 -32.42
C LEU A 685 13.19 24.36 -32.71
N ARG A 686 14.26 23.70 -32.29
CA ARG A 686 15.63 24.11 -32.63
C ARG A 686 15.91 24.00 -34.12
N GLY A 687 15.48 22.93 -34.78
CA GLY A 687 15.55 22.77 -36.23
C GLY A 687 14.80 23.89 -36.96
N ARG A 688 13.60 24.25 -36.47
CA ARG A 688 12.80 25.35 -37.04
C ARG A 688 13.39 26.74 -36.80
N ARG A 689 13.88 27.03 -35.59
CA ARG A 689 14.27 28.38 -35.15
C ARG A 689 15.74 28.69 -35.39
N GLU A 690 16.65 27.76 -35.08
CA GLU A 690 18.10 27.99 -35.20
C GLU A 690 18.64 27.59 -36.57
N LYS A 691 18.08 26.54 -37.19
CA LYS A 691 18.55 26.03 -38.48
C LYS A 691 17.66 26.42 -39.68
N ALA A 692 16.55 27.12 -39.44
CA ALA A 692 15.59 27.54 -40.46
C ALA A 692 15.08 26.39 -41.36
N LEU A 693 15.01 25.17 -40.83
CA LEU A 693 14.50 24.00 -41.57
C LEU A 693 12.99 24.12 -41.80
N ASN A 694 12.50 23.51 -42.89
CA ASN A 694 11.06 23.32 -43.10
C ASN A 694 10.50 22.30 -42.08
N ARG A 695 9.18 22.06 -42.10
CA ARG A 695 8.52 21.15 -41.14
C ARG A 695 9.07 19.74 -41.19
N GLU A 696 9.18 19.16 -42.39
CA GLU A 696 9.60 17.77 -42.59
C GLU A 696 11.07 17.58 -42.20
N ASP A 697 11.95 18.48 -42.62
CA ASP A 697 13.38 18.40 -42.33
C ASP A 697 13.67 18.69 -40.85
N ALA A 698 12.85 19.51 -40.19
CA ALA A 698 12.93 19.67 -38.74
C ALA A 698 12.49 18.41 -37.98
N ILE A 699 11.51 17.66 -38.50
CA ILE A 699 11.12 16.34 -37.94
C ILE A 699 12.25 15.33 -38.13
N ARG A 700 12.81 15.22 -39.34
CA ARG A 700 13.98 14.36 -39.61
C ARG A 700 15.16 14.71 -38.70
N TYR A 701 15.40 16.01 -38.51
CA TYR A 701 16.44 16.50 -37.59
C TYR A 701 16.19 16.09 -36.14
N ALA A 702 14.93 16.14 -35.65
CA ALA A 702 14.60 15.71 -34.30
C ALA A 702 14.84 14.20 -34.11
N PHE A 703 14.36 13.36 -35.04
CA PHE A 703 14.61 11.90 -35.03
C PHE A 703 16.11 11.57 -35.05
N ALA A 704 16.88 12.23 -35.91
CA ALA A 704 18.33 11.98 -36.02
C ALA A 704 19.15 12.48 -34.82
N GLU A 705 18.64 13.46 -34.07
CA GLU A 705 19.35 14.00 -32.90
C GLU A 705 19.05 13.24 -31.61
N VAL A 706 17.82 12.76 -31.42
CA VAL A 706 17.38 12.24 -30.11
C VAL A 706 16.59 10.92 -30.18
N GLY A 707 16.22 10.42 -31.37
CA GLY A 707 15.43 9.20 -31.48
C GLY A 707 16.09 7.95 -30.89
N ASP A 708 17.41 7.81 -31.04
CA ASP A 708 18.17 6.71 -30.41
C ASP A 708 18.21 6.82 -28.89
N ALA A 709 18.38 8.03 -28.36
CA ALA A 709 18.37 8.29 -26.94
C ALA A 709 16.99 8.05 -26.31
N ILE A 710 15.91 8.49 -26.95
CA ILE A 710 14.52 8.26 -26.48
C ILE A 710 14.24 6.76 -26.35
N VAL A 711 14.46 5.97 -27.41
CA VAL A 711 14.21 4.51 -27.35
C VAL A 711 15.00 3.85 -26.21
N PHE A 712 16.24 4.30 -25.99
CA PHE A 712 17.08 3.79 -24.92
C PHE A 712 16.60 4.18 -23.54
N THR A 713 16.20 5.43 -23.32
CA THR A 713 15.64 5.88 -22.05
C THR A 713 14.30 5.22 -21.78
N SER A 714 13.39 5.10 -22.75
CA SER A 714 12.11 4.40 -22.56
C SER A 714 12.31 2.91 -22.24
N ILE A 715 13.28 2.22 -22.85
CA ILE A 715 13.62 0.82 -22.49
C ILE A 715 14.14 0.73 -21.07
N ILE A 716 15.05 1.63 -20.66
CA ILE A 716 15.60 1.63 -19.31
C ILE A 716 14.51 1.91 -18.28
N VAL A 717 13.71 2.95 -18.51
CA VAL A 717 12.64 3.36 -17.61
C VAL A 717 11.58 2.27 -17.53
N GLY A 718 11.13 1.75 -18.67
CA GLY A 718 10.18 0.65 -18.74
C GLY A 718 10.69 -0.62 -18.06
N ALA A 719 11.94 -1.01 -18.29
CA ALA A 719 12.55 -2.18 -17.63
C ALA A 719 12.73 -1.97 -16.12
N GLY A 720 13.06 -0.75 -15.69
CA GLY A 720 13.15 -0.41 -14.29
C GLY A 720 11.81 -0.55 -13.57
N PHE A 721 10.76 0.08 -14.08
CA PHE A 721 9.43 -0.07 -13.51
C PHE A 721 8.85 -1.50 -13.65
N ALA A 722 9.16 -2.20 -14.74
CA ALA A 722 8.77 -3.60 -14.90
C ALA A 722 9.42 -4.52 -13.84
N LEU A 723 10.63 -4.21 -13.36
CA LEU A 723 11.24 -4.97 -12.28
C LEU A 723 10.53 -4.71 -10.93
N ILE A 724 9.98 -3.51 -10.71
CA ILE A 724 9.15 -3.21 -9.52
C ILE A 724 7.87 -4.05 -9.53
N ALA A 725 7.38 -4.47 -10.71
CA ALA A 725 6.22 -5.34 -10.84
C ALA A 725 6.38 -6.73 -10.18
N PHE A 726 7.60 -7.10 -9.77
CA PHE A 726 7.89 -8.34 -9.04
C PHE A 726 7.93 -8.15 -7.51
N SER A 727 7.50 -7.00 -6.98
CA SER A 727 7.39 -6.77 -5.53
C SER A 727 6.37 -7.71 -4.92
N THR A 728 6.69 -8.24 -3.73
CA THR A 728 5.74 -9.03 -2.93
C THR A 728 4.65 -8.16 -2.30
N PHE A 729 4.77 -6.84 -2.41
CA PHE A 729 3.76 -5.87 -2.03
C PHE A 729 2.97 -5.40 -3.26
N GLN A 730 1.71 -5.80 -3.34
CA GLN A 730 0.88 -5.65 -4.52
C GLN A 730 0.71 -4.20 -4.97
N VAL A 731 0.68 -3.25 -4.04
CA VAL A 731 0.63 -1.80 -4.36
C VAL A 731 1.86 -1.37 -5.16
N ASN A 732 3.06 -1.84 -4.76
CA ASN A 732 4.30 -1.56 -5.50
C ASN A 732 4.30 -2.28 -6.84
N ALA A 733 3.87 -3.55 -6.88
CA ALA A 733 3.82 -4.33 -8.10
C ALA A 733 2.91 -3.69 -9.16
N GLN A 734 1.71 -3.26 -8.77
CA GLN A 734 0.76 -2.55 -9.64
C GLN A 734 1.32 -1.21 -10.10
N LEU A 735 1.94 -0.43 -9.21
CA LEU A 735 2.61 0.83 -9.56
C LEU A 735 3.71 0.60 -10.61
N GLY A 736 4.54 -0.42 -10.43
CA GLY A 736 5.57 -0.82 -11.38
C GLY A 736 4.99 -1.18 -12.75
N LEU A 737 3.99 -2.07 -12.77
CA LEU A 737 3.36 -2.55 -13.99
C LEU A 737 2.65 -1.42 -14.76
N LEU A 738 1.83 -0.61 -14.07
CA LEU A 738 1.13 0.52 -14.66
C LEU A 738 2.12 1.52 -15.29
N THR A 739 3.18 1.89 -14.55
CA THR A 739 4.19 2.82 -15.08
C THR A 739 4.91 2.25 -16.30
N ALA A 740 5.27 0.96 -16.28
CA ALA A 740 5.94 0.31 -17.41
C ALA A 740 5.04 0.31 -18.66
N ILE A 741 3.74 0.03 -18.50
CA ILE A 741 2.75 0.14 -19.58
C ILE A 741 2.67 1.59 -20.07
N THR A 742 2.56 2.58 -19.17
CA THR A 742 2.46 3.98 -19.57
C THR A 742 3.68 4.45 -20.35
N VAL A 743 4.89 4.08 -19.92
CA VAL A 743 6.14 4.42 -20.62
C VAL A 743 6.20 3.76 -22.00
N ALA A 744 5.78 2.49 -22.10
CA ALA A 744 5.73 1.79 -23.39
C ALA A 744 4.73 2.41 -24.36
N VAL A 745 3.54 2.78 -23.87
CA VAL A 745 2.50 3.46 -24.67
C VAL A 745 2.94 4.87 -25.06
N ALA A 746 3.61 5.60 -24.16
CA ALA A 746 4.06 6.96 -24.41
C ALA A 746 5.15 7.08 -25.48
N MET A 747 6.01 6.07 -25.58
CA MET A 747 7.07 6.01 -26.60
C MET A 747 6.49 5.86 -28.02
N VAL A 748 5.33 5.22 -28.16
CA VAL A 748 4.63 4.94 -29.44
C VAL A 748 3.82 6.15 -29.89
#